data_AF-A0A329L7E1-F1
#
_entry.id   AF-A0A329L7E1-F1
#
_cell.length_a   1.000
_cell.length_b   1.000
_cell.length_c   1.000
_cell.angle_alpha   90.00
_cell.angle_beta   90.00
_cell.angle_gamma   90.00
#
_symmetry.space_group_name_H-M   'P 1'
#
loop_
_entity.id
_entity.type
_entity.pdbx_description
1 polymer ?
#
loop_
_entity_poly.entity_id
_entity_poly.type
_entity_poly.pdbx_seq_one_letter_code
_entity_poly.pdbx_strand_id
1 'polypeptide(L)'
;MKMVLKRRGTIRTLLLLPLVAALALGSFGPWTAAGTAKAEAPQTEPPVVLHATWQAEPGQVVGIYGGGFAAGGGSLSVKAQPLSAGGPVDVSNATVRLTVLNVQDNLVQAVLPETSPADAYAVWVETEADASAPFWLNRAEPFWLSDTVAYPGQTVRVFGRNFLNPVSESVYSQQAFLVDTASGSRINLQVTAADAYTMDVVIPAAAVGGIYRMGVANGAGGEAGAVVLDNDQTLSVIAGNEHSAALEGELGLSVYWLTEIPHDRRFNVRSFGATGDGVTDDTYGIQAALDAADAAGGGIVYLPEGAYSFSSVWIHDRTILLGEGQDKTTLVYNGIPAPDYPRSILPRSAYTSGNYGEANKLLYSDGVYSGIAGLSIESAVVRPQTDTKRRIHGYVVPIAFMGVAKADQQYGSLPVPDSSPGYFVKDVALRVADGSGAAVYSTGISIVENSELDVTHGGLEAGGSKLFRFRGNTVQNTMRPAAYIPSARAWFEGNTLTGVDYETYWPRIGFRFNESGGAIEHRYADFGTMENYVAANHTLGVFGSAAGNEGEGFLWQSTNRLLYSAVTSAQSQSLSDTAAAYSNSYIGKTVTILGGNGMGQIRTITGFSGNTLLLDRPWDIAPSAGSPYTVDERPARHNIVTGNQLDGQTNKGGIMFYTKDYDNIVDGNTLTHTGGVWLGVNQNPSQQRADYSYFTVVKNNILTGSSKPGHGQGNTLAIGPGSDGGIEAQPNAVFPSTGLYGTEIRGNRLTSIGTDVPYSGSFQQRYVTRSGIVVSTPGAISYPMAQGVIVEGNRVRDAYAGVHLADSSYDTVLADNDFDGNRTAYADSGSIRTTWVRNGQAGLYMPLGTAALGLDGTARLSWAPVAGAEGYTVSRSLYEEGPYELLGSTANTSYIDVNAAGLPYYYQLQAYNDDDAGVPYTTRAKMELVQAGAYDTPGRAFKIAVSGGVAYVADQGSIRVLDVAQPDSVQELGSVTLNGNTAALALSGNRLYATDSARLYVLDVSDPAAPVILGSTAVTNGSNIRVSGDMVYVARGTNGFSIYNTANPASIAAVKTVSGLGNVSNLEVQGNYAYVTAGVEDP
;
A
#
# COMPACT_ATOMS: atom_id res chain seq x y z
N MET A 1 19.48 36.53 47.59
CA MET A 1 19.18 37.94 48.00
C MET A 1 19.08 38.80 46.74
N LYS A 2 18.24 39.85 46.72
CA LYS A 2 17.92 40.62 45.50
C LYS A 2 19.13 41.40 44.94
N MET A 3 19.14 41.51 43.61
CA MET A 3 19.64 42.58 42.71
C MET A 3 20.41 43.79 43.30
N VAL A 4 21.37 44.32 42.52
CA VAL A 4 21.22 45.59 41.76
C VAL A 4 22.49 45.92 40.94
N LEU A 5 22.31 46.13 39.60
CA LEU A 5 22.99 46.99 38.59
C LEU A 5 24.52 47.35 38.70
N LYS A 6 25.26 47.67 37.61
CA LYS A 6 24.89 48.43 36.39
C LYS A 6 25.86 48.25 35.20
N ARG A 7 25.38 48.58 33.99
CA ARG A 7 26.01 48.45 32.66
C ARG A 7 27.15 49.45 32.33
N ARG A 8 27.99 49.06 31.38
CA ARG A 8 28.22 49.70 30.05
C ARG A 8 28.20 48.57 28.99
N GLY A 9 28.07 48.71 27.66
CA GLY A 9 27.85 49.81 26.70
C GLY A 9 28.19 49.26 25.28
N THR A 10 27.66 49.70 24.13
CA THR A 10 26.74 50.79 23.75
C THR A 10 26.12 50.49 22.35
N ILE A 11 24.96 51.06 22.00
CA ILE A 11 24.19 50.88 20.73
C ILE A 11 24.41 52.07 19.78
N ARG A 12 24.20 51.93 18.46
CA ARG A 12 23.57 53.00 17.66
C ARG A 12 22.78 52.54 16.42
N THR A 13 21.82 53.38 16.05
CA THR A 13 20.65 53.14 15.17
C THR A 13 20.64 54.21 14.07
N LEU A 14 20.24 53.91 12.82
CA LEU A 14 19.09 54.51 12.10
C LEU A 14 19.02 54.15 10.60
N LEU A 15 17.86 54.46 10.01
CA LEU A 15 17.37 54.13 8.66
C LEU A 15 17.63 55.21 7.57
N LEU A 16 17.35 54.80 6.32
CA LEU A 16 16.88 55.55 5.12
C LEU A 16 17.81 55.69 3.87
N LEU A 17 17.13 55.50 2.73
CA LEU A 17 17.49 55.42 1.29
C LEU A 17 17.48 56.81 0.60
N PRO A 18 17.67 56.98 -0.75
CA PRO A 18 18.41 56.21 -1.77
C PRO A 18 19.24 57.08 -2.77
N LEU A 19 19.71 56.44 -3.88
CA LEU A 19 19.90 56.98 -5.25
C LEU A 19 21.15 57.82 -5.60
N VAL A 20 21.94 57.34 -6.59
CA VAL A 20 22.19 57.93 -7.94
C VAL A 20 23.30 57.14 -8.67
N ALA A 21 23.27 57.13 -10.00
CA ALA A 21 24.07 56.28 -10.89
C ALA A 21 25.36 56.93 -11.45
N ALA A 22 26.07 56.15 -12.28
CA ALA A 22 26.81 56.54 -13.50
C ALA A 22 28.36 56.48 -13.54
N LEU A 23 28.84 55.59 -14.43
CA LEU A 23 29.90 55.77 -15.44
C LEU A 23 31.37 56.06 -15.07
N ALA A 24 32.22 55.05 -15.29
CA ALA A 24 33.46 55.11 -16.10
C ALA A 24 33.92 53.66 -16.45
N LEU A 25 33.67 53.12 -17.64
CA LEU A 25 34.50 53.20 -18.87
C LEU A 25 35.95 52.67 -18.71
N GLY A 26 36.23 51.53 -19.36
CA GLY A 26 37.54 50.87 -19.39
C GLY A 26 37.65 49.72 -20.40
N SER A 27 37.63 50.04 -21.70
CA SER A 27 37.99 49.20 -22.87
C SER A 27 37.35 47.79 -23.04
N PHE A 28 36.56 47.65 -24.11
CA PHE A 28 36.27 46.35 -24.74
C PHE A 28 37.48 45.85 -25.55
N GLY A 29 37.82 44.56 -25.42
CA GLY A 29 38.60 43.80 -26.41
C GLY A 29 37.71 42.71 -27.05
N PRO A 30 37.92 42.34 -28.32
CA PRO A 30 37.02 41.43 -29.03
C PRO A 30 37.11 39.98 -28.54
N TRP A 31 35.99 39.27 -28.65
CA TRP A 31 35.88 37.82 -28.46
C TRP A 31 36.95 37.05 -29.25
N THR A 32 37.59 36.09 -28.58
CA THR A 32 38.12 34.88 -29.21
C THR A 32 37.51 33.67 -28.52
N ALA A 33 37.04 32.71 -29.30
CA ALA A 33 36.35 31.53 -28.80
C ALA A 33 37.33 30.39 -28.47
N ALA A 34 36.83 29.38 -27.75
CA ALA A 34 37.46 28.08 -27.49
C ALA A 34 38.75 28.11 -26.63
N GLY A 35 38.57 28.25 -25.33
CA GLY A 35 39.39 27.56 -24.34
C GLY A 35 38.50 26.58 -23.58
N THR A 36 38.71 25.27 -23.75
CA THR A 36 38.02 24.27 -22.93
C THR A 36 38.43 24.47 -21.48
N ALA A 37 37.49 24.88 -20.63
CA ALA A 37 37.64 24.66 -19.21
C ALA A 37 37.85 23.15 -19.02
N LYS A 38 38.97 22.75 -18.42
CA LYS A 38 39.06 21.41 -17.83
C LYS A 38 37.87 21.31 -16.90
N ALA A 39 37.04 20.27 -17.07
CA ALA A 39 36.15 19.87 -16.01
C ALA A 39 37.00 19.72 -14.75
N GLU A 40 36.62 20.39 -13.66
CA GLU A 40 37.07 19.96 -12.35
C GLU A 40 36.66 18.50 -12.23
N ALA A 41 37.60 17.63 -11.87
CA ALA A 41 37.25 16.25 -11.56
C ALA A 41 36.19 16.30 -10.45
N PRO A 42 35.07 15.57 -10.56
CA PRO A 42 34.05 15.62 -9.53
C PRO A 42 34.71 15.24 -8.21
N GLN A 43 34.61 16.12 -7.20
CA GLN A 43 34.81 15.68 -5.83
C GLN A 43 33.64 14.76 -5.51
N THR A 44 33.88 13.48 -5.68
CA THR A 44 32.97 12.42 -5.27
C THR A 44 32.98 12.38 -3.74
N GLU A 45 31.96 12.99 -3.13
CA GLU A 45 31.66 12.77 -1.71
C GLU A 45 31.44 11.28 -1.45
N PRO A 46 31.69 10.78 -0.23
CA PRO A 46 31.39 9.39 0.13
C PRO A 46 29.92 9.02 -0.14
N PRO A 47 29.63 7.76 -0.51
CA PRO A 47 28.26 7.29 -0.69
C PRO A 47 27.48 7.40 0.63
N VAL A 48 26.21 7.83 0.56
CA VAL A 48 25.37 8.02 1.76
C VAL A 48 24.28 6.96 1.78
N VAL A 49 24.23 6.18 2.88
CA VAL A 49 23.15 5.23 3.16
C VAL A 49 22.10 5.91 4.03
N LEU A 50 20.87 6.01 3.52
CA LEU A 50 19.71 6.59 4.20
C LEU A 50 18.91 5.53 4.98
N HIS A 51 18.77 4.34 4.40
CA HIS A 51 18.06 3.21 4.97
C HIS A 51 18.66 1.90 4.43
N ALA A 52 18.45 0.78 5.12
CA ALA A 52 18.83 -0.54 4.64
C ALA A 52 17.93 -1.62 5.25
N THR A 53 17.99 -2.84 4.71
CA THR A 53 17.46 -4.05 5.36
C THR A 53 18.05 -4.15 6.77
N TRP A 54 17.16 -4.21 7.77
CA TRP A 54 17.53 -4.21 9.19
C TRP A 54 17.79 -5.62 9.73
N GLN A 55 17.25 -6.66 9.10
CA GLN A 55 17.51 -8.06 9.44
C GLN A 55 17.72 -8.91 8.18
N ALA A 56 18.79 -9.71 8.16
CA ALA A 56 19.04 -10.71 7.14
C ALA A 56 19.85 -11.89 7.71
N GLU A 57 19.43 -13.10 7.38
CA GLU A 57 20.17 -14.35 7.61
C GLU A 57 21.22 -14.58 6.51
N PRO A 58 22.26 -15.40 6.74
CA PRO A 58 23.16 -15.85 5.68
C PRO A 58 22.39 -16.47 4.52
N GLY A 59 22.65 -16.00 3.30
CA GLY A 59 21.92 -16.34 2.07
C GLY A 59 20.86 -15.30 1.65
N GLN A 60 20.39 -14.42 2.56
CA GLN A 60 19.32 -13.47 2.26
C GLN A 60 19.81 -12.18 1.59
N VAL A 61 18.90 -11.55 0.85
CA VAL A 61 19.10 -10.28 0.14
C VAL A 61 19.03 -9.09 1.11
N VAL A 62 20.02 -8.23 1.06
CA VAL A 62 20.11 -6.94 1.75
C VAL A 62 19.90 -5.82 0.74
N GLY A 63 18.84 -5.03 0.92
CA GLY A 63 18.61 -3.77 0.22
C GLY A 63 19.26 -2.60 0.96
N ILE A 64 19.84 -1.66 0.22
CA ILE A 64 20.57 -0.51 0.74
C ILE A 64 20.14 0.71 -0.07
N TYR A 65 19.59 1.72 0.59
CA TYR A 65 18.87 2.83 -0.04
C TYR A 65 19.55 4.15 0.35
N GLY A 66 19.79 5.03 -0.61
CA GLY A 66 20.74 6.13 -0.39
C GLY A 66 20.96 7.03 -1.60
N GLY A 67 22.21 7.41 -1.83
CA GLY A 67 22.66 8.21 -2.96
C GLY A 67 24.18 8.18 -3.15
N GLY A 68 24.65 8.45 -4.36
CA GLY A 68 26.07 8.44 -4.71
C GLY A 68 26.66 7.04 -4.93
N PHE A 69 25.84 5.99 -5.01
CA PHE A 69 26.32 4.62 -5.21
C PHE A 69 26.81 4.35 -6.63
N ALA A 70 26.33 5.08 -7.63
CA ALA A 70 26.70 4.91 -9.04
C ALA A 70 27.53 6.08 -9.61
N ALA A 71 27.88 7.05 -8.77
CA ALA A 71 28.60 8.27 -9.13
C ALA A 71 30.05 7.98 -9.55
N GLY A 72 30.26 7.69 -10.85
CA GLY A 72 31.58 7.57 -11.47
C GLY A 72 31.75 6.42 -12.46
N GLY A 73 30.84 5.43 -12.47
CA GLY A 73 30.96 4.24 -13.31
C GLY A 73 32.09 3.27 -12.92
N GLY A 74 32.66 3.45 -11.74
CA GLY A 74 33.72 2.63 -11.15
C GLY A 74 33.22 1.39 -10.41
N SER A 75 34.13 0.63 -9.81
CA SER A 75 33.76 -0.57 -9.04
C SER A 75 33.19 -0.23 -7.65
N LEU A 76 31.98 -0.73 -7.35
CA LEU A 76 31.37 -0.69 -6.02
C LEU A 76 31.57 -2.03 -5.29
N SER A 77 31.79 -1.99 -3.97
CA SER A 77 31.73 -3.18 -3.12
C SER A 77 30.93 -2.94 -1.84
N VAL A 78 30.29 -3.99 -1.33
CA VAL A 78 29.57 -3.95 -0.05
C VAL A 78 30.30 -4.87 0.93
N LYS A 79 30.70 -4.33 2.09
CA LYS A 79 31.54 -5.02 3.08
C LYS A 79 30.86 -5.02 4.44
N ALA A 80 31.02 -6.08 5.20
CA ALA A 80 30.46 -6.21 6.54
C ALA A 80 31.48 -6.74 7.56
N GLN A 81 31.44 -6.19 8.76
CA GLN A 81 32.21 -6.65 9.93
C GLN A 81 31.25 -7.35 10.90
N PRO A 82 31.38 -8.67 11.15
CA PRO A 82 30.67 -9.34 12.22
C PRO A 82 31.11 -8.74 13.57
N LEU A 83 30.18 -8.25 14.38
CA LEU A 83 30.51 -7.53 15.60
C LEU A 83 30.98 -8.48 16.72
N SER A 84 30.62 -9.76 16.70
CA SER A 84 31.13 -10.78 17.64
C SER A 84 32.63 -11.08 17.48
N ALA A 85 33.24 -10.74 16.34
CA ALA A 85 34.67 -10.93 16.09
C ALA A 85 35.55 -10.04 16.98
N GLY A 86 34.99 -8.96 17.55
CA GLY A 86 35.70 -7.99 18.39
C GLY A 86 36.56 -7.00 17.60
N GLY A 87 37.09 -6.00 18.32
CA GLY A 87 37.83 -4.88 17.74
C GLY A 87 36.96 -3.64 17.48
N PRO A 88 37.57 -2.53 17.03
CA PRO A 88 36.82 -1.32 16.66
C PRO A 88 36.00 -1.56 15.39
N VAL A 89 34.85 -0.88 15.29
CA VAL A 89 34.02 -0.86 14.08
C VAL A 89 34.72 0.01 13.04
N ASP A 90 35.25 -0.63 12.00
CA ASP A 90 36.07 0.01 10.96
C ASP A 90 35.99 -0.81 9.67
N VAL A 91 35.87 -0.14 8.51
CA VAL A 91 35.74 -0.81 7.20
C VAL A 91 36.96 -1.69 6.86
N SER A 92 38.14 -1.41 7.42
CA SER A 92 39.33 -2.25 7.28
C SER A 92 39.25 -3.58 8.04
N ASN A 93 38.36 -3.69 9.05
CA ASN A 93 38.07 -4.91 9.79
C ASN A 93 36.90 -5.71 9.19
N ALA A 94 36.31 -5.25 8.07
CA ALA A 94 35.20 -5.94 7.42
C ALA A 94 35.67 -7.21 6.68
N THR A 95 35.43 -8.37 7.29
CA THR A 95 35.84 -9.69 6.79
C THR A 95 34.85 -10.33 5.82
N VAL A 96 33.57 -9.94 5.88
CA VAL A 96 32.50 -10.42 5.00
C VAL A 96 32.33 -9.45 3.83
N ARG A 97 32.09 -9.99 2.63
CA ARG A 97 31.82 -9.22 1.41
C ARG A 97 30.50 -9.69 0.85
N LEU A 98 29.54 -8.78 0.70
CA LEU A 98 28.23 -9.10 0.16
C LEU A 98 28.30 -9.15 -1.37
N THR A 99 27.61 -10.13 -1.98
CA THR A 99 27.54 -10.29 -3.43
C THR A 99 26.59 -9.25 -3.99
N VAL A 100 27.12 -8.21 -4.64
CA VAL A 100 26.30 -7.14 -5.24
C VAL A 100 25.47 -7.68 -6.41
N LEU A 101 24.17 -7.44 -6.36
CA LEU A 101 23.17 -7.87 -7.36
C LEU A 101 22.82 -6.75 -8.33
N ASN A 102 22.53 -5.57 -7.79
CA ASN A 102 22.03 -4.41 -8.52
C ASN A 102 22.59 -3.12 -7.92
N VAL A 103 22.91 -2.15 -8.77
CA VAL A 103 23.42 -0.82 -8.40
C VAL A 103 22.74 0.23 -9.27
N GLN A 104 21.99 1.10 -8.63
CA GLN A 104 21.50 2.39 -9.13
C GLN A 104 22.10 3.49 -8.23
N ASP A 105 22.03 4.75 -8.62
CA ASP A 105 22.63 5.81 -7.79
C ASP A 105 22.00 5.90 -6.39
N ASN A 106 20.70 5.61 -6.29
CA ASN A 106 19.92 5.64 -5.05
C ASN A 106 19.74 4.28 -4.35
N LEU A 107 20.16 3.17 -4.98
CA LEU A 107 19.85 1.81 -4.53
C LEU A 107 21.01 0.85 -4.79
N VAL A 108 21.39 0.07 -3.78
CA VAL A 108 22.19 -1.16 -3.95
C VAL A 108 21.38 -2.33 -3.39
N GLN A 109 21.38 -3.45 -4.09
CA GLN A 109 20.91 -4.73 -3.57
C GLN A 109 22.08 -5.71 -3.61
N ALA A 110 22.27 -6.47 -2.53
CA ALA A 110 23.37 -7.43 -2.41
C ALA A 110 22.92 -8.65 -1.58
N VAL A 111 23.63 -9.77 -1.65
CA VAL A 111 23.36 -10.96 -0.83
C VAL A 111 24.37 -11.07 0.31
N LEU A 112 23.90 -11.34 1.52
CA LEU A 112 24.76 -11.79 2.63
C LEU A 112 25.19 -13.24 2.34
N PRO A 113 26.50 -13.55 2.18
CA PRO A 113 26.91 -14.91 1.80
C PRO A 113 26.44 -15.98 2.79
N GLU A 114 26.08 -17.17 2.33
CA GLU A 114 25.66 -18.30 3.19
C GLU A 114 26.74 -18.72 4.21
N THR A 115 28.02 -18.44 3.92
CA THR A 115 29.16 -18.71 4.82
C THR A 115 29.37 -17.64 5.90
N SER A 116 28.53 -16.60 5.92
CA SER A 116 28.61 -15.53 6.92
C SER A 116 28.14 -16.04 8.29
N PRO A 117 28.78 -15.65 9.40
CA PRO A 117 28.27 -15.93 10.75
C PRO A 117 26.85 -15.41 10.94
N ALA A 118 26.03 -16.09 11.73
CA ALA A 118 24.79 -15.50 12.25
C ALA A 118 25.18 -14.49 13.35
N ASP A 119 25.15 -13.20 13.05
CA ASP A 119 25.67 -12.13 13.91
C ASP A 119 25.00 -10.78 13.60
N ALA A 120 25.24 -9.78 14.45
CA ALA A 120 25.06 -8.37 14.12
C ALA A 120 26.27 -7.85 13.34
N TYR A 121 26.03 -6.92 12.42
CA TYR A 121 27.03 -6.39 11.52
C TYR A 121 27.03 -4.87 11.48
N ALA A 122 28.23 -4.28 11.39
CA ALA A 122 28.42 -3.00 10.72
C ALA A 122 28.65 -3.26 9.23
N VAL A 123 27.99 -2.50 8.35
CA VAL A 123 28.00 -2.71 6.90
C VAL A 123 28.26 -1.39 6.18
N TRP A 124 29.11 -1.42 5.17
CA TRP A 124 29.55 -0.28 4.37
C TRP A 124 29.29 -0.50 2.89
N VAL A 125 28.92 0.57 2.19
CA VAL A 125 29.04 0.67 0.73
C VAL A 125 30.33 1.42 0.43
N GLU A 126 31.22 0.84 -0.38
CA GLU A 126 32.49 1.44 -0.77
C GLU A 126 32.52 1.64 -2.29
N THR A 127 32.80 2.87 -2.71
CA THR A 127 33.06 3.24 -4.11
C THR A 127 34.52 3.63 -4.29
N GLU A 128 34.93 4.05 -5.49
CA GLU A 128 36.27 4.62 -5.72
C GLU A 128 36.52 5.94 -4.97
N ALA A 129 35.47 6.56 -4.42
CA ALA A 129 35.55 7.79 -3.64
C ALA A 129 36.01 7.54 -2.20
N ASP A 130 35.19 6.81 -1.44
CA ASP A 130 35.41 6.40 -0.06
C ASP A 130 34.36 5.34 0.34
N ALA A 131 34.40 4.86 1.58
CA ALA A 131 33.33 4.11 2.21
C ALA A 131 32.25 5.02 2.80
N SER A 132 31.00 4.55 2.83
CA SER A 132 29.90 5.21 3.52
C SER A 132 30.12 5.30 5.04
N ALA A 133 29.24 6.00 5.76
CA ALA A 133 29.05 5.66 7.17
C ALA A 133 28.54 4.21 7.30
N PRO A 134 28.88 3.47 8.38
CA PRO A 134 28.33 2.14 8.59
C PRO A 134 26.83 2.21 8.87
N PHE A 135 26.05 1.41 8.15
CA PHE A 135 24.71 1.01 8.59
C PHE A 135 24.79 -0.31 9.37
N TRP A 136 23.68 -0.69 10.00
CA TRP A 136 23.66 -1.78 10.98
C TRP A 136 22.64 -2.84 10.58
N LEU A 137 23.10 -4.09 10.48
CA LEU A 137 22.30 -5.25 10.12
C LEU A 137 22.24 -6.19 11.33
N ASN A 138 21.06 -6.74 11.63
CA ASN A 138 20.77 -7.59 12.80
C ASN A 138 21.10 -6.95 14.16
N ARG A 139 21.32 -5.62 14.24
CA ARG A 139 21.51 -4.88 15.49
C ARG A 139 20.15 -4.46 16.07
N ALA A 140 20.00 -4.54 17.40
CA ALA A 140 18.83 -4.04 18.12
C ALA A 140 18.53 -2.57 17.77
N GLU A 141 17.25 -2.22 17.62
CA GLU A 141 16.82 -0.86 17.35
C GLU A 141 15.55 -0.53 18.14
N PRO A 142 15.63 0.32 19.19
CA PRO A 142 14.46 0.77 19.93
C PRO A 142 13.73 1.89 19.18
N PHE A 143 12.40 1.81 19.11
CA PHE A 143 11.53 2.83 18.52
C PHE A 143 10.88 3.73 19.59
N TRP A 144 10.37 3.15 20.67
CA TRP A 144 9.63 3.89 21.70
C TRP A 144 9.46 3.11 23.02
N LEU A 145 9.00 3.82 24.07
CA LEU A 145 8.76 3.28 25.43
C LEU A 145 7.29 3.30 25.80
N SER A 146 6.76 2.26 26.46
CA SER A 146 5.39 2.25 27.01
C SER A 146 5.12 3.50 27.85
N ASP A 147 6.10 3.88 28.68
CA ASP A 147 6.01 4.97 29.65
C ASP A 147 7.16 5.96 29.45
N THR A 148 6.87 7.26 29.60
CA THR A 148 7.89 8.33 29.66
C THR A 148 8.11 8.85 31.08
N VAL A 149 7.34 8.34 32.05
CA VAL A 149 7.54 8.57 33.48
C VAL A 149 7.33 7.23 34.19
N ALA A 150 8.23 6.85 35.08
CA ALA A 150 8.14 5.60 35.85
C ALA A 150 8.71 5.77 37.27
N TYR A 151 8.48 4.78 38.13
CA TYR A 151 9.07 4.70 39.48
C TYR A 151 9.79 3.35 39.70
N PRO A 152 10.66 3.23 40.72
CA PRO A 152 11.38 1.98 40.99
C PRO A 152 10.46 0.79 41.22
N GLY A 153 10.76 -0.33 40.58
CA GLY A 153 9.94 -1.55 40.59
C GLY A 153 8.94 -1.64 39.44
N GLN A 154 8.51 -0.50 38.86
CA GLN A 154 7.66 -0.51 37.67
C GLN A 154 8.37 -1.23 36.51
N THR A 155 7.62 -2.06 35.78
CA THR A 155 8.06 -2.59 34.48
C THR A 155 7.72 -1.56 33.39
N VAL A 156 8.71 -1.19 32.60
CA VAL A 156 8.56 -0.37 31.38
C VAL A 156 8.86 -1.28 30.19
N ARG A 157 8.02 -1.23 29.15
CA ARG A 157 8.26 -1.98 27.92
C ARG A 157 8.95 -1.09 26.89
N VAL A 158 10.04 -1.59 26.31
CA VAL A 158 10.67 -1.03 25.12
C VAL A 158 10.08 -1.73 23.90
N PHE A 159 9.72 -0.95 22.88
CA PHE A 159 9.26 -1.44 21.59
C PHE A 159 10.28 -1.07 20.52
N GLY A 160 10.49 -1.96 19.55
CA GLY A 160 11.53 -1.79 18.53
C GLY A 160 11.61 -3.01 17.61
N ARG A 161 12.81 -3.32 17.13
CA ARG A 161 13.12 -4.51 16.33
C ARG A 161 14.49 -5.09 16.68
N ASN A 162 14.76 -6.31 16.21
CA ASN A 162 16.01 -7.04 16.41
C ASN A 162 16.37 -7.28 17.89
N PHE A 163 15.41 -7.46 18.79
CA PHE A 163 15.71 -7.69 20.20
C PHE A 163 16.17 -9.14 20.51
N LEU A 164 15.90 -10.12 19.65
CA LEU A 164 16.52 -11.45 19.73
C LEU A 164 17.98 -11.41 19.27
N ASN A 165 18.83 -12.21 19.90
CA ASN A 165 20.25 -12.33 19.55
C ASN A 165 20.39 -13.11 18.23
N PRO A 166 21.00 -12.57 17.16
CA PRO A 166 21.13 -13.26 15.87
C PRO A 166 22.01 -14.54 15.91
N VAL A 167 22.90 -14.69 16.90
CA VAL A 167 23.76 -15.88 17.05
C VAL A 167 23.00 -17.08 17.63
N SER A 168 22.03 -16.82 18.51
CA SER A 168 21.37 -17.85 19.33
C SER A 168 19.85 -17.88 19.21
N GLU A 169 19.26 -16.94 18.47
CA GLU A 169 17.82 -16.66 18.33
C GLU A 169 17.07 -16.56 19.67
N SER A 170 17.81 -16.30 20.76
CA SER A 170 17.31 -16.48 22.12
C SER A 170 17.30 -15.21 22.94
N VAL A 171 16.48 -15.23 23.99
CA VAL A 171 16.32 -14.17 25.00
C VAL A 171 17.39 -14.22 26.10
N TYR A 172 18.53 -14.86 25.83
CA TYR A 172 19.70 -14.85 26.69
C TYR A 172 20.74 -13.89 26.09
N SER A 173 21.32 -13.02 26.93
CA SER A 173 22.32 -11.97 26.63
C SER A 173 21.82 -10.58 26.17
N GLN A 174 20.51 -10.36 26.05
CA GLN A 174 19.92 -9.02 25.92
C GLN A 174 20.36 -8.14 27.10
N GLN A 175 20.61 -6.87 26.81
CA GLN A 175 20.93 -5.86 27.81
C GLN A 175 20.04 -4.65 27.60
N ALA A 176 19.62 -4.04 28.69
CA ALA A 176 19.02 -2.73 28.69
C ALA A 176 19.69 -1.86 29.75
N PHE A 177 19.76 -0.56 29.50
CA PHE A 177 20.39 0.40 30.38
C PHE A 177 19.77 1.78 30.20
N LEU A 178 19.80 2.59 31.26
CA LEU A 178 19.45 4.01 31.20
C LEU A 178 20.72 4.84 31.03
N VAL A 179 20.69 5.83 30.16
CA VAL A 179 21.75 6.85 30.01
C VAL A 179 21.24 8.17 30.57
N ASP A 180 21.82 8.64 31.66
CA ASP A 180 21.43 9.88 32.32
C ASP A 180 21.72 11.09 31.41
N THR A 181 20.71 11.93 31.14
CA THR A 181 20.83 13.03 30.16
C THR A 181 21.71 14.19 30.64
N ALA A 182 22.04 14.26 31.94
CA ALA A 182 22.85 15.34 32.50
C ALA A 182 24.34 14.96 32.65
N SER A 183 24.63 13.69 32.96
CA SER A 183 25.97 13.17 33.26
C SER A 183 26.50 12.15 32.26
N GLY A 184 25.65 11.59 31.39
CA GLY A 184 26.00 10.49 30.49
C GLY A 184 26.24 9.15 31.20
N SER A 185 25.99 9.07 32.51
CA SER A 185 26.22 7.86 33.31
C SER A 185 25.22 6.77 32.95
N ARG A 186 25.68 5.51 32.92
CA ARG A 186 24.84 4.35 32.60
C ARG A 186 24.35 3.62 33.86
N ILE A 187 23.09 3.19 33.85
CA ILE A 187 22.50 2.32 34.88
C ILE A 187 21.91 1.09 34.18
N ASN A 188 22.47 -0.09 34.44
CA ASN A 188 21.96 -1.33 33.84
C ASN A 188 20.58 -1.69 34.42
N LEU A 189 19.71 -2.22 33.56
CA LEU A 189 18.36 -2.67 33.89
C LEU A 189 18.28 -4.19 33.87
N GLN A 190 17.35 -4.74 34.65
CA GLN A 190 16.97 -6.14 34.53
C GLN A 190 15.94 -6.29 33.39
N VAL A 191 16.30 -7.05 32.36
CA VAL A 191 15.33 -7.55 31.37
C VAL A 191 14.55 -8.70 31.98
N THR A 192 13.22 -8.65 31.94
CA THR A 192 12.32 -9.69 32.49
C THR A 192 11.64 -10.53 31.43
N ALA A 193 11.38 -9.96 30.26
CA ALA A 193 10.91 -10.65 29.06
C ALA A 193 11.42 -9.94 27.80
N ALA A 194 11.56 -10.66 26.69
CA ALA A 194 11.81 -10.08 25.38
C ALA A 194 11.28 -11.01 24.27
N ASP A 195 11.01 -10.45 23.11
CA ASP A 195 10.79 -11.18 21.85
C ASP A 195 11.60 -10.48 20.72
N ALA A 196 11.16 -10.53 19.47
CA ALA A 196 11.83 -9.83 18.36
C ALA A 196 11.60 -8.31 18.37
N TYR A 197 10.51 -7.85 19.00
CA TYR A 197 9.91 -6.51 18.89
C TYR A 197 9.65 -5.84 20.24
N THR A 198 9.57 -6.60 21.34
CA THR A 198 9.35 -6.07 22.70
C THR A 198 10.45 -6.50 23.68
N MET A 199 10.72 -5.65 24.68
CA MET A 199 11.64 -5.93 25.78
C MET A 199 11.12 -5.28 27.07
N ASP A 200 10.75 -6.09 28.05
CA ASP A 200 10.31 -5.63 29.37
C ASP A 200 11.50 -5.42 30.30
N VAL A 201 11.57 -4.24 30.94
CA VAL A 201 12.66 -3.85 31.82
C VAL A 201 12.15 -3.28 33.15
N VAL A 202 12.79 -3.67 34.25
CA VAL A 202 12.43 -3.19 35.60
C VAL A 202 13.28 -1.98 35.98
N ILE A 203 12.63 -0.90 36.40
CA ILE A 203 13.31 0.35 36.79
C ILE A 203 13.93 0.20 38.20
N PRO A 204 15.26 0.42 38.37
CA PRO A 204 15.94 0.26 39.66
C PRO A 204 15.84 1.51 40.53
N ALA A 205 15.91 1.34 41.85
CA ALA A 205 15.94 2.44 42.81
C ALA A 205 17.12 3.41 42.62
N ALA A 206 18.20 2.98 41.97
CA ALA A 206 19.35 3.82 41.64
C ALA A 206 19.05 4.91 40.59
N ALA A 207 17.93 4.81 39.85
CA ALA A 207 17.55 5.77 38.82
C ALA A 207 16.70 6.95 39.33
N VAL A 208 16.28 6.96 40.60
CA VAL A 208 15.35 7.99 41.12
C VAL A 208 15.92 9.41 40.99
N GLY A 209 15.13 10.31 40.42
CA GLY A 209 15.42 11.73 40.27
C GLY A 209 16.16 12.11 38.99
N GLY A 210 16.54 11.13 38.16
CA GLY A 210 17.16 11.37 36.86
C GLY A 210 16.16 11.42 35.69
N ILE A 211 16.64 11.96 34.57
CA ILE A 211 15.97 11.92 33.27
C ILE A 211 16.92 11.15 32.34
N TYR A 212 16.39 10.14 31.66
CA TYR A 212 17.21 9.16 30.96
C TYR A 212 16.77 8.97 29.50
N ARG A 213 17.73 8.58 28.65
CA ARG A 213 17.44 7.87 27.41
C ARG A 213 17.56 6.37 27.64
N MET A 214 16.67 5.58 27.05
CA MET A 214 16.74 4.11 27.11
C MET A 214 17.78 3.60 26.11
N GLY A 215 18.64 2.68 26.52
CA GLY A 215 19.54 1.94 25.67
C GLY A 215 19.29 0.44 25.73
N VAL A 216 19.48 -0.25 24.61
CA VAL A 216 19.27 -1.69 24.45
C VAL A 216 20.39 -2.32 23.63
N ALA A 217 20.64 -3.61 23.85
CA ALA A 217 21.46 -4.46 22.99
C ALA A 217 20.83 -5.87 22.93
N ASN A 218 20.92 -6.53 21.78
CA ASN A 218 20.49 -7.93 21.64
C ASN A 218 21.58 -8.95 22.01
N GLY A 219 22.69 -8.49 22.60
CA GLY A 219 23.81 -9.34 23.01
C GLY A 219 24.85 -9.62 21.92
N ALA A 220 24.54 -9.39 20.65
CA ALA A 220 25.54 -9.39 19.58
C ALA A 220 26.40 -8.12 19.61
N GLY A 221 27.68 -8.23 19.27
CA GLY A 221 28.60 -7.09 19.16
C GLY A 221 29.03 -6.38 20.45
N GLY A 222 28.56 -6.82 21.62
CA GLY A 222 28.88 -6.18 22.90
C GLY A 222 28.51 -4.68 22.92
N GLU A 223 29.41 -3.84 23.40
CA GLU A 223 29.22 -2.38 23.45
C GLU A 223 28.98 -1.71 22.09
N ALA A 224 29.49 -2.28 20.99
CA ALA A 224 29.23 -1.75 19.64
C ALA A 224 27.84 -2.10 19.11
N GLY A 225 27.21 -3.16 19.65
CA GLY A 225 25.83 -3.54 19.38
C GLY A 225 24.80 -2.76 20.21
N ALA A 226 25.23 -1.98 21.20
CA ALA A 226 24.35 -1.21 22.06
C ALA A 226 23.85 0.07 21.37
N VAL A 227 22.53 0.28 21.39
CA VAL A 227 21.85 1.42 20.77
C VAL A 227 21.06 2.17 21.83
N VAL A 228 21.24 3.49 21.86
CA VAL A 228 20.43 4.40 22.67
C VAL A 228 19.29 4.93 21.80
N LEU A 229 18.07 4.94 22.33
CA LEU A 229 16.91 5.56 21.72
C LEU A 229 17.19 7.05 21.47
N ASP A 230 17.35 7.41 20.20
CA ASP A 230 17.71 8.76 19.76
C ASP A 230 16.52 9.49 19.12
N ASN A 231 15.48 9.69 19.94
CA ASN A 231 14.36 10.56 19.63
C ASN A 231 14.04 11.44 20.85
N ASP A 232 12.96 12.23 20.78
CA ASP A 232 12.56 13.14 21.86
C ASP A 232 11.96 12.42 23.10
N GLN A 233 11.85 11.09 23.10
CA GLN A 233 11.36 10.33 24.26
C GLN A 233 12.48 10.18 25.29
N THR A 234 12.23 10.74 26.48
CA THR A 234 13.01 10.49 27.69
C THR A 234 12.16 9.79 28.73
N LEU A 235 12.81 9.04 29.61
CA LEU A 235 12.20 8.44 30.79
C LEU A 235 12.58 9.27 32.02
N SER A 236 11.59 9.95 32.62
CA SER A 236 11.73 10.59 33.93
C SER A 236 11.47 9.56 35.02
N VAL A 237 12.41 9.34 35.93
CA VAL A 237 12.22 8.38 37.03
C VAL A 237 11.91 9.12 38.32
N ILE A 238 10.65 9.07 38.74
CA ILE A 238 10.18 9.68 39.98
C ILE A 238 10.37 8.74 41.18
N ALA A 239 10.26 9.28 42.39
CA ALA A 239 10.13 8.44 43.58
C ALA A 239 8.74 7.78 43.60
N GLY A 240 8.68 6.47 43.78
CA GLY A 240 7.43 5.78 44.13
C GLY A 240 6.99 6.13 45.57
N ASN A 241 5.74 5.87 45.90
CA ASN A 241 5.21 6.09 47.25
C ASN A 241 4.33 4.91 47.70
N GLU A 242 3.83 4.97 48.93
CA GLU A 242 2.99 3.89 49.48
C GLU A 242 1.64 3.74 48.75
N HIS A 243 1.13 4.81 48.13
CA HIS A 243 -0.11 4.75 47.36
C HIS A 243 0.04 3.88 46.11
N SER A 244 1.09 4.10 45.30
CA SER A 244 1.26 3.36 44.04
C SER A 244 1.48 1.88 44.31
N ALA A 245 2.27 1.52 45.32
CA ALA A 245 2.49 0.12 45.70
C ALA A 245 1.22 -0.56 46.25
N ALA A 246 0.39 0.14 47.04
CA ALA A 246 -0.86 -0.40 47.55
C ALA A 246 -1.91 -0.59 46.44
N LEU A 247 -2.06 0.41 45.55
CA LEU A 247 -2.98 0.35 44.42
C LEU A 247 -2.52 -0.64 43.34
N GLU A 248 -1.23 -0.79 43.11
CA GLU A 248 -0.69 -1.87 42.25
C GLU A 248 -0.97 -3.25 42.86
N GLY A 249 -0.89 -3.41 44.19
CA GLY A 249 -1.25 -4.66 44.87
C GLY A 249 -2.75 -4.98 44.85
N GLU A 250 -3.62 -3.96 44.88
CA GLU A 250 -5.08 -4.12 44.83
C GLU A 250 -5.63 -4.27 43.41
N LEU A 251 -5.09 -3.52 42.46
CA LEU A 251 -5.56 -3.48 41.08
C LEU A 251 -4.71 -4.32 40.13
N GLY A 252 -3.49 -4.73 40.47
CA GLY A 252 -2.55 -5.32 39.49
C GLY A 252 -2.18 -4.37 38.35
N LEU A 253 -2.31 -3.05 38.56
CA LEU A 253 -2.10 -2.00 37.57
C LEU A 253 -0.86 -1.19 37.90
N SER A 254 0.17 -1.27 37.04
CA SER A 254 1.38 -0.44 37.16
C SER A 254 1.31 0.75 36.19
N VAL A 255 1.12 1.96 36.74
CA VAL A 255 1.25 3.26 36.03
C VAL A 255 1.69 4.36 37.02
N TYR A 256 2.50 5.32 36.57
CA TYR A 256 3.17 6.27 37.47
C TYR A 256 2.21 7.16 38.29
N TRP A 257 1.05 7.52 37.72
CA TRP A 257 0.12 8.47 38.33
C TRP A 257 -0.76 7.89 39.44
N LEU A 258 -0.67 6.58 39.73
CA LEU A 258 -1.26 6.02 40.96
C LEU A 258 -0.63 6.62 42.24
N THR A 259 0.57 7.20 42.13
CA THR A 259 1.19 7.99 43.21
C THR A 259 0.33 9.17 43.67
N GLU A 260 -0.51 9.72 42.78
CA GLU A 260 -1.36 10.89 43.03
C GLU A 260 -2.70 10.54 43.70
N ILE A 261 -3.09 9.25 43.78
CA ILE A 261 -4.39 8.81 44.29
C ILE A 261 -4.25 8.27 45.73
N PRO A 262 -4.92 8.85 46.74
CA PRO A 262 -4.87 8.33 48.11
C PRO A 262 -5.54 6.95 48.25
N HIS A 263 -4.80 5.93 48.68
CA HIS A 263 -5.32 4.57 48.85
C HIS A 263 -6.00 4.32 50.22
N ASP A 264 -5.66 5.16 51.22
CA ASP A 264 -6.10 5.07 52.61
C ASP A 264 -7.51 5.65 52.84
N ARG A 265 -7.98 6.51 51.92
CA ARG A 265 -9.27 7.20 51.98
C ARG A 265 -10.32 6.39 51.22
N ARG A 266 -11.14 5.64 51.96
CA ARG A 266 -12.22 4.81 51.40
C ARG A 266 -13.61 5.32 51.77
N PHE A 267 -14.44 5.54 50.76
CA PHE A 267 -15.80 6.04 50.89
C PHE A 267 -16.78 4.95 50.44
N ASN A 268 -17.32 4.19 51.39
CA ASN A 268 -18.31 3.15 51.08
C ASN A 268 -19.66 3.80 50.78
N VAL A 269 -20.20 3.60 49.57
CA VAL A 269 -21.46 4.24 49.13
C VAL A 269 -22.66 3.97 50.06
N ARG A 270 -22.66 2.84 50.79
CA ARG A 270 -23.71 2.54 51.80
C ARG A 270 -23.71 3.51 52.97
N SER A 271 -22.56 4.08 53.34
CA SER A 271 -22.46 5.13 54.35
C SER A 271 -23.05 6.47 53.89
N PHE A 272 -23.27 6.64 52.58
CA PHE A 272 -23.84 7.83 51.95
C PHE A 272 -25.30 7.63 51.50
N GLY A 273 -25.91 6.49 51.84
CA GLY A 273 -27.33 6.21 51.60
C GLY A 273 -27.63 5.35 50.37
N ALA A 274 -26.63 4.89 49.61
CA ALA A 274 -26.84 3.90 48.57
C ALA A 274 -27.18 2.53 49.18
N THR A 275 -28.13 1.82 48.58
CA THR A 275 -28.66 0.54 49.08
C THR A 275 -27.95 -0.66 48.45
N GLY A 276 -27.76 -0.65 47.13
CA GLY A 276 -27.31 -1.81 46.36
C GLY A 276 -28.39 -2.88 46.17
N ASP A 277 -29.68 -2.53 46.22
CA ASP A 277 -30.83 -3.45 46.12
C ASP A 277 -31.38 -3.69 44.70
N GLY A 278 -30.85 -2.97 43.70
CA GLY A 278 -31.25 -3.04 42.29
C GLY A 278 -32.51 -2.26 41.93
N VAL A 279 -33.15 -1.58 42.89
CA VAL A 279 -34.47 -0.95 42.75
C VAL A 279 -34.44 0.52 43.16
N THR A 280 -33.85 0.82 44.32
CA THR A 280 -33.71 2.16 44.87
C THR A 280 -32.73 2.98 44.02
N ASP A 281 -33.08 4.22 43.67
CA ASP A 281 -32.19 5.12 42.93
C ASP A 281 -31.03 5.58 43.83
N ASP A 282 -29.91 4.89 43.69
CA ASP A 282 -28.69 5.09 44.44
C ASP A 282 -27.82 6.24 43.89
N THR A 283 -28.24 6.92 42.80
CA THR A 283 -27.47 8.01 42.15
C THR A 283 -26.94 9.03 43.17
N TYR A 284 -27.80 9.51 44.07
CA TYR A 284 -27.42 10.51 45.07
C TYR A 284 -26.45 9.97 46.13
N GLY A 285 -26.58 8.69 46.52
CA GLY A 285 -25.67 8.08 47.49
C GLY A 285 -24.28 7.82 46.91
N ILE A 286 -24.21 7.43 45.64
CA ILE A 286 -22.95 7.27 44.90
C ILE A 286 -22.30 8.63 44.67
N GLN A 287 -23.05 9.64 44.21
CA GLN A 287 -22.51 10.98 43.99
C GLN A 287 -22.05 11.64 45.29
N ALA A 288 -22.79 11.50 46.39
CA ALA A 288 -22.37 12.04 47.69
C ALA A 288 -21.08 11.39 48.22
N ALA A 289 -20.82 10.11 47.90
CA ALA A 289 -19.56 9.46 48.22
C ALA A 289 -18.40 9.98 47.34
N LEU A 290 -18.66 10.25 46.06
CA LEU A 290 -17.70 10.88 45.12
C LEU A 290 -17.37 12.32 45.54
N ASP A 291 -18.38 13.12 45.88
CA ASP A 291 -18.21 14.50 46.36
C ASP A 291 -17.46 14.55 47.71
N ALA A 292 -17.67 13.54 48.57
CA ALA A 292 -16.91 13.40 49.82
C ALA A 292 -15.43 13.00 49.58
N ALA A 293 -15.15 12.19 48.56
CA ALA A 293 -13.79 11.89 48.13
C ALA A 293 -13.07 13.12 47.57
N ASP A 294 -13.73 13.89 46.70
CA ASP A 294 -13.20 15.16 46.16
C ASP A 294 -12.92 16.18 47.28
N ALA A 295 -13.87 16.38 48.19
CA ALA A 295 -13.68 17.24 49.36
C ALA A 295 -12.54 16.80 50.29
N ALA A 296 -12.16 15.51 50.25
CA ALA A 296 -11.00 14.96 50.94
C ALA A 296 -9.71 14.97 50.09
N GLY A 297 -9.73 15.50 48.87
CA GLY A 297 -8.59 15.57 47.94
C GLY A 297 -8.31 14.26 47.20
N GLY A 298 -9.34 13.46 46.90
CA GLY A 298 -9.26 12.18 46.21
C GLY A 298 -9.37 10.97 47.15
N GLY A 299 -9.54 9.79 46.55
CA GLY A 299 -9.65 8.52 47.26
C GLY A 299 -10.32 7.40 46.45
N ILE A 300 -10.67 6.31 47.15
CA ILE A 300 -11.41 5.18 46.59
C ILE A 300 -12.88 5.29 47.02
N VAL A 301 -13.79 5.47 46.07
CA VAL A 301 -15.23 5.27 46.29
C VAL A 301 -15.53 3.80 46.05
N TYR A 302 -15.90 3.11 47.13
CA TYR A 302 -16.06 1.65 47.14
C TYR A 302 -17.54 1.27 47.13
N LEU A 303 -17.89 0.40 46.18
CA LEU A 303 -19.20 -0.20 45.99
C LEU A 303 -19.12 -1.69 46.37
N PRO A 304 -19.65 -2.07 47.54
CA PRO A 304 -19.81 -3.48 47.93
C PRO A 304 -20.57 -4.31 46.88
N GLU A 305 -20.60 -5.64 47.10
CA GLU A 305 -21.51 -6.55 46.40
C GLU A 305 -22.96 -6.03 46.47
N GLY A 306 -23.62 -5.94 45.33
CA GLY A 306 -24.96 -5.38 45.16
C GLY A 306 -25.23 -4.82 43.77
N ALA A 307 -26.50 -4.55 43.47
CA ALA A 307 -26.94 -3.90 42.24
C ALA A 307 -27.38 -2.46 42.56
N TYR A 308 -26.79 -1.47 41.91
CA TYR A 308 -27.00 -0.06 42.21
C TYR A 308 -27.74 0.59 41.05
N SER A 309 -29.04 0.86 41.22
CA SER A 309 -29.85 1.56 40.21
C SER A 309 -29.44 3.02 40.16
N PHE A 310 -29.00 3.52 39.01
CA PHE A 310 -28.44 4.87 38.87
C PHE A 310 -28.77 5.51 37.51
N SER A 311 -28.62 6.84 37.43
CA SER A 311 -28.81 7.62 36.21
C SER A 311 -27.47 8.01 35.58
N SER A 312 -26.75 8.95 36.18
CA SER A 312 -25.39 9.35 35.78
C SER A 312 -24.61 9.89 36.96
N VAL A 313 -23.32 9.58 37.06
CA VAL A 313 -22.44 10.10 38.13
C VAL A 313 -21.14 10.68 37.58
N TRP A 314 -20.58 11.63 38.34
CA TRP A 314 -19.37 12.36 38.04
C TRP A 314 -18.23 11.91 38.96
N ILE A 315 -17.18 11.35 38.36
CA ILE A 315 -15.94 10.94 39.01
C ILE A 315 -14.99 12.15 39.01
N HIS A 316 -14.59 12.60 40.19
CA HIS A 316 -13.70 13.75 40.35
C HIS A 316 -12.21 13.39 40.12
N ASP A 317 -11.34 14.38 40.25
CA ASP A 317 -9.88 14.16 40.19
C ASP A 317 -9.39 13.26 41.33
N ARG A 318 -8.26 12.58 41.11
CA ARG A 318 -7.62 11.64 42.04
C ARG A 318 -8.58 10.62 42.67
N THR A 319 -9.57 10.15 41.92
CA THR A 319 -10.66 9.32 42.45
C THR A 319 -10.85 8.03 41.64
N ILE A 320 -10.96 6.90 42.35
CA ILE A 320 -11.25 5.57 41.78
C ILE A 320 -12.66 5.15 42.17
N LEU A 321 -13.47 4.73 41.20
CA LEU A 321 -14.73 4.04 41.42
C LEU A 321 -14.48 2.52 41.40
N LEU A 322 -14.51 1.88 42.56
CA LEU A 322 -14.11 0.48 42.75
C LEU A 322 -15.30 -0.38 43.21
N GLY A 323 -15.61 -1.44 42.47
CA GLY A 323 -16.51 -2.49 42.93
C GLY A 323 -15.79 -3.65 43.63
N GLU A 324 -16.58 -4.56 44.23
CA GLU A 324 -16.11 -5.77 44.92
C GLU A 324 -15.79 -6.94 43.94
N GLY A 325 -16.08 -6.76 42.65
CA GLY A 325 -15.87 -7.71 41.56
C GLY A 325 -16.87 -7.50 40.42
N GLN A 326 -16.44 -7.71 39.17
CA GLN A 326 -17.29 -7.55 37.98
C GLN A 326 -18.50 -8.50 37.94
N ASP A 327 -18.46 -9.57 38.73
CA ASP A 327 -19.52 -10.57 38.94
C ASP A 327 -20.37 -10.30 40.20
N LYS A 328 -20.03 -9.29 41.01
CA LYS A 328 -20.62 -9.01 42.33
C LYS A 328 -21.25 -7.62 42.46
N THR A 329 -20.67 -6.62 41.79
CA THR A 329 -21.10 -5.22 41.88
C THR A 329 -21.57 -4.75 40.51
N THR A 330 -22.85 -4.39 40.38
CA THR A 330 -23.42 -3.93 39.10
C THR A 330 -24.03 -2.55 39.24
N LEU A 331 -23.62 -1.62 38.38
CA LEU A 331 -24.29 -0.34 38.15
C LEU A 331 -25.39 -0.54 37.09
N VAL A 332 -26.66 -0.38 37.47
CA VAL A 332 -27.82 -0.61 36.59
C VAL A 332 -28.42 0.72 36.15
N TYR A 333 -28.31 1.06 34.86
CA TYR A 333 -28.85 2.32 34.35
C TYR A 333 -30.39 2.30 34.36
N ASN A 334 -30.99 3.26 35.07
CA ASN A 334 -32.42 3.31 35.37
C ASN A 334 -33.27 4.10 34.33
N GLY A 335 -32.64 4.65 33.28
CA GLY A 335 -33.35 5.33 32.19
C GLY A 335 -33.93 6.72 32.51
N ILE A 336 -33.63 7.24 33.71
CA ILE A 336 -33.95 8.61 34.12
C ILE A 336 -32.96 9.57 33.43
N PRO A 337 -33.42 10.63 32.74
CA PRO A 337 -32.53 11.67 32.21
C PRO A 337 -31.68 12.25 33.34
N ALA A 338 -30.40 12.53 33.06
CA ALA A 338 -29.46 13.01 34.06
C ALA A 338 -30.06 14.14 34.92
N PRO A 339 -30.03 14.05 36.27
CA PRO A 339 -30.38 15.19 37.11
C PRO A 339 -29.46 16.38 36.77
N ASP A 340 -29.99 17.61 36.85
CA ASP A 340 -29.30 18.87 36.51
C ASP A 340 -28.14 19.21 37.49
N TYR A 341 -27.18 18.31 37.67
CA TYR A 341 -25.88 18.61 38.26
C TYR A 341 -25.10 19.50 37.28
N PRO A 342 -24.51 20.60 37.76
CA PRO A 342 -24.41 21.82 36.96
C PRO A 342 -23.40 21.70 35.82
N ARG A 343 -23.91 21.58 34.60
CA ARG A 343 -23.12 21.82 33.37
C ARG A 343 -23.53 23.12 32.72
N SER A 344 -22.53 23.91 32.32
CA SER A 344 -22.71 24.93 31.31
C SER A 344 -23.27 24.28 30.04
N ILE A 345 -24.48 24.69 29.66
CA ILE A 345 -25.14 24.24 28.43
C ILE A 345 -24.21 24.52 27.25
N LEU A 346 -23.71 23.47 26.60
CA LEU A 346 -23.12 23.60 25.26
C LEU A 346 -24.29 23.81 24.29
N PRO A 347 -24.35 24.93 23.55
CA PRO A 347 -25.38 25.10 22.55
C PRO A 347 -25.25 24.02 21.46
N ARG A 348 -26.39 23.46 21.06
CA ARG A 348 -26.59 22.42 20.03
C ARG A 348 -26.13 22.79 18.60
N SER A 349 -25.30 23.82 18.44
CA SER A 349 -25.00 24.50 17.18
C SER A 349 -23.51 24.60 16.82
N ALA A 350 -22.63 23.83 17.48
CA ALA A 350 -21.19 23.83 17.20
C ALA A 350 -20.76 22.91 16.03
N TYR A 351 -21.65 22.07 15.51
CA TYR A 351 -21.38 21.17 14.38
C TYR A 351 -22.18 21.57 13.14
N THR A 352 -21.48 21.83 12.03
CA THR A 352 -22.06 22.18 10.73
C THR A 352 -22.47 20.95 9.89
N SER A 353 -22.05 19.75 10.27
CA SER A 353 -22.56 18.47 9.76
C SER A 353 -23.77 18.03 10.59
N GLY A 354 -24.97 18.11 10.02
CA GLY A 354 -26.22 17.92 10.76
C GLY A 354 -26.47 16.51 11.31
N ASN A 355 -27.41 16.45 12.27
CA ASN A 355 -28.15 15.28 12.80
C ASN A 355 -27.63 14.53 14.03
N TYR A 356 -26.49 14.89 14.64
CA TYR A 356 -26.08 14.26 15.90
C TYR A 356 -26.63 15.00 17.15
N GLY A 357 -27.31 14.26 18.04
CA GLY A 357 -27.93 14.76 19.26
C GLY A 357 -27.05 14.61 20.51
N GLU A 358 -27.48 15.19 21.63
CA GLU A 358 -26.79 15.13 22.93
C GLU A 358 -26.49 13.69 23.35
N ALA A 359 -25.24 13.39 23.69
CA ALA A 359 -24.84 12.07 24.16
C ALA A 359 -25.07 11.94 25.67
N ASN A 360 -25.85 10.93 26.08
CA ASN A 360 -26.02 10.59 27.49
C ASN A 360 -24.75 9.88 27.98
N LYS A 361 -24.16 10.38 29.08
CA LYS A 361 -22.93 9.83 29.67
C LYS A 361 -23.26 9.20 31.01
N LEU A 362 -23.01 7.91 31.18
CA LEU A 362 -23.36 7.21 32.44
C LEU A 362 -22.33 7.53 33.53
N LEU A 363 -21.04 7.37 33.20
CA LEU A 363 -19.90 7.73 34.01
C LEU A 363 -19.09 8.80 33.28
N TYR A 364 -18.69 9.84 34.00
CA TYR A 364 -17.92 10.96 33.44
C TYR A 364 -16.83 11.43 34.38
N SER A 365 -15.68 11.84 33.84
CA SER A 365 -14.71 12.69 34.54
C SER A 365 -14.12 13.74 33.60
N ASP A 366 -13.77 14.90 34.14
CA ASP A 366 -12.80 15.83 33.56
C ASP A 366 -11.55 16.05 34.45
N GLY A 367 -11.40 15.23 35.49
CA GLY A 367 -10.25 15.20 36.39
C GLY A 367 -8.96 14.83 35.67
N VAL A 368 -7.82 15.02 36.34
CA VAL A 368 -6.50 14.73 35.77
C VAL A 368 -6.15 13.26 35.94
N TYR A 369 -6.48 12.64 37.08
CA TYR A 369 -6.18 11.24 37.37
C TYR A 369 -7.40 10.51 37.95
N SER A 370 -8.08 9.67 37.18
CA SER A 370 -9.30 8.98 37.63
C SER A 370 -9.43 7.60 36.99
N GLY A 371 -10.18 6.69 37.62
CA GLY A 371 -10.38 5.36 37.04
C GLY A 371 -11.59 4.59 37.59
N ILE A 372 -11.89 3.49 36.92
CA ILE A 372 -13.00 2.57 37.25
C ILE A 372 -12.45 1.15 37.27
N ALA A 373 -12.76 0.36 38.30
CA ALA A 373 -12.38 -1.04 38.34
C ALA A 373 -13.37 -1.96 39.06
N GLY A 374 -13.33 -3.25 38.71
CA GLY A 374 -13.94 -4.34 39.48
C GLY A 374 -15.47 -4.29 39.57
N LEU A 375 -16.15 -3.86 38.51
CA LEU A 375 -17.62 -3.74 38.50
C LEU A 375 -18.22 -4.02 37.12
N SER A 376 -19.51 -4.34 37.11
CA SER A 376 -20.32 -4.36 35.89
C SER A 376 -21.12 -3.07 35.72
N ILE A 377 -21.37 -2.66 34.47
CA ILE A 377 -22.27 -1.58 34.10
C ILE A 377 -23.28 -2.14 33.09
N GLU A 378 -24.54 -2.23 33.49
CA GLU A 378 -25.61 -2.78 32.67
C GLU A 378 -26.66 -1.71 32.36
N SER A 379 -27.08 -1.62 31.10
CA SER A 379 -28.09 -0.66 30.65
C SER A 379 -29.19 -1.35 29.85
N ALA A 380 -30.29 -1.65 30.54
CA ALA A 380 -31.47 -2.29 29.98
C ALA A 380 -32.44 -1.25 29.39
N VAL A 381 -32.10 -0.65 28.24
CA VAL A 381 -33.05 0.23 27.53
C VAL A 381 -34.14 -0.60 26.84
N VAL A 382 -35.15 -0.97 27.63
CA VAL A 382 -36.42 -1.48 27.13
C VAL A 382 -37.03 -0.43 26.20
N ARG A 383 -37.28 -0.80 24.94
CA ARG A 383 -37.97 0.05 23.95
C ARG A 383 -39.48 -0.15 24.04
N PRO A 384 -40.28 0.85 24.48
CA PRO A 384 -41.70 0.85 24.19
C PRO A 384 -41.86 1.04 22.68
N GLN A 385 -42.54 0.13 21.98
CA GLN A 385 -42.77 0.24 20.52
C GLN A 385 -43.41 1.59 20.11
N THR A 386 -44.12 2.22 21.05
CA THR A 386 -44.88 3.46 20.92
C THR A 386 -44.09 4.74 21.17
N ASP A 387 -42.87 4.70 21.72
CA ASP A 387 -42.08 5.92 21.91
C ASP A 387 -41.46 6.38 20.58
N THR A 388 -42.10 7.38 19.97
CA THR A 388 -41.62 8.05 18.76
C THR A 388 -40.77 9.29 19.05
N LYS A 389 -40.69 9.73 20.32
CA LYS A 389 -39.96 10.95 20.73
C LYS A 389 -38.52 10.65 21.15
N ARG A 390 -38.25 9.48 21.74
CA ARG A 390 -36.87 9.01 22.03
C ARG A 390 -36.13 8.44 20.80
N ARG A 391 -36.80 8.28 19.65
CA ARG A 391 -36.16 7.88 18.36
C ARG A 391 -35.18 8.90 17.77
N ILE A 392 -35.01 10.06 18.42
CA ILE A 392 -34.30 11.24 17.86
C ILE A 392 -33.24 11.78 18.85
N HIS A 393 -33.05 11.15 20.02
CA HIS A 393 -32.21 11.70 21.09
C HIS A 393 -31.12 10.72 21.58
N GLY A 394 -29.93 10.88 20.99
CA GLY A 394 -28.65 10.69 21.69
C GLY A 394 -28.00 9.31 21.60
N TYR A 395 -26.69 9.30 21.36
CA TYR A 395 -25.85 8.15 21.63
C TYR A 395 -25.62 8.01 23.14
N VAL A 396 -25.64 6.79 23.68
CA VAL A 396 -25.08 6.56 25.03
C VAL A 396 -23.57 6.38 24.90
N VAL A 397 -22.79 7.14 25.67
CA VAL A 397 -21.35 6.93 25.84
C VAL A 397 -21.15 6.53 27.31
N PRO A 398 -21.06 5.22 27.63
CA PRO A 398 -21.12 4.76 29.01
C PRO A 398 -20.01 5.32 29.89
N ILE A 399 -18.78 5.41 29.37
CA ILE A 399 -17.64 5.97 30.09
C ILE A 399 -17.04 7.11 29.23
N ALA A 400 -16.89 8.29 29.82
CA ALA A 400 -16.31 9.44 29.14
C ALA A 400 -15.30 10.20 30.02
N PHE A 401 -14.03 10.12 29.65
CA PHE A 401 -12.90 10.79 30.32
C PHE A 401 -12.38 11.95 29.47
N MET A 402 -12.78 13.18 29.82
CA MET A 402 -12.50 14.38 29.03
C MET A 402 -11.50 15.29 29.73
N GLY A 403 -10.21 15.09 29.44
CA GLY A 403 -9.12 15.91 29.97
C GLY A 403 -9.36 17.42 29.81
N VAL A 404 -9.43 18.11 30.95
CA VAL A 404 -9.53 19.58 31.11
C VAL A 404 -10.52 20.26 30.16
N ALA A 405 -11.79 20.27 30.58
CA ALA A 405 -12.94 21.02 30.04
C ALA A 405 -12.71 21.94 28.81
N LYS A 406 -12.65 21.35 27.61
CA LYS A 406 -12.94 22.04 26.33
C LYS A 406 -13.70 21.16 25.35
N ALA A 407 -14.98 21.47 25.21
CA ALA A 407 -15.89 20.90 24.21
C ALA A 407 -16.33 21.97 23.18
N ASP A 408 -15.53 23.03 23.01
CA ASP A 408 -15.89 24.24 22.26
C ASP A 408 -15.09 24.44 20.95
N GLN A 409 -14.17 23.53 20.59
CA GLN A 409 -13.38 23.63 19.37
C GLN A 409 -13.39 22.34 18.54
N GLN A 410 -13.42 22.51 17.20
CA GLN A 410 -13.33 21.42 16.24
C GLN A 410 -12.04 20.60 16.43
N TYR A 411 -12.08 19.32 16.02
CA TYR A 411 -11.01 18.32 16.10
C TYR A 411 -9.73 18.67 15.29
N GLY A 412 -9.09 19.80 15.59
CA GLY A 412 -7.88 20.27 14.92
C GLY A 412 -7.10 21.26 15.76
N SER A 413 -5.90 20.85 16.16
CA SER A 413 -4.79 21.71 16.63
C SER A 413 -5.02 22.59 17.87
N LEU A 414 -4.95 21.99 19.06
CA LEU A 414 -4.36 22.64 20.25
C LEU A 414 -3.49 21.64 21.05
N PRO A 415 -2.44 22.11 21.74
CA PRO A 415 -1.55 21.23 22.51
C PRO A 415 -2.20 20.82 23.83
N VAL A 416 -2.23 19.51 24.08
CA VAL A 416 -2.51 18.92 25.40
C VAL A 416 -1.42 19.42 26.39
N PRO A 417 -1.76 19.85 27.62
CA PRO A 417 -0.79 20.28 28.61
C PRO A 417 0.36 19.28 28.85
N ASP A 418 1.49 19.78 29.38
CA ASP A 418 2.71 18.98 29.58
C ASP A 418 2.45 17.76 30.48
N SER A 419 1.69 17.94 31.58
CA SER A 419 1.11 16.83 32.34
C SER A 419 -0.15 16.31 31.62
N SER A 420 -0.02 15.19 30.90
CA SER A 420 -1.19 14.52 30.35
C SER A 420 -2.03 13.88 31.45
N PRO A 421 -3.37 14.05 31.42
CA PRO A 421 -4.25 13.35 32.35
C PRO A 421 -4.21 11.84 32.09
N GLY A 422 -4.31 11.05 33.16
CA GLY A 422 -4.19 9.59 33.14
C GLY A 422 -5.47 8.90 33.61
N TYR A 423 -6.06 8.09 32.74
CA TYR A 423 -7.33 7.40 32.96
C TYR A 423 -7.18 5.88 32.88
N PHE A 424 -7.96 5.15 33.66
CA PHE A 424 -8.05 3.69 33.49
C PHE A 424 -9.47 3.11 33.62
N VAL A 425 -9.70 2.03 32.87
CA VAL A 425 -10.82 1.09 33.02
C VAL A 425 -10.20 -0.30 33.16
N LYS A 426 -10.49 -1.01 34.24
CA LYS A 426 -9.87 -2.32 34.46
C LYS A 426 -10.77 -3.34 35.16
N ASP A 427 -10.82 -4.57 34.62
CA ASP A 427 -11.69 -5.64 35.13
C ASP A 427 -13.15 -5.15 35.24
N VAL A 428 -13.64 -4.53 34.15
CA VAL A 428 -15.00 -3.98 34.04
C VAL A 428 -15.80 -4.74 32.98
N ALA A 429 -17.02 -5.14 33.32
CA ALA A 429 -17.96 -5.73 32.37
C ALA A 429 -19.05 -4.72 31.97
N LEU A 430 -19.07 -4.29 30.72
CA LEU A 430 -19.99 -3.29 30.18
C LEU A 430 -20.98 -3.93 29.19
N ARG A 431 -22.28 -3.80 29.47
CA ARG A 431 -23.36 -4.35 28.63
C ARG A 431 -24.42 -3.29 28.39
N VAL A 432 -24.41 -2.66 27.22
CA VAL A 432 -25.29 -1.50 26.93
C VAL A 432 -26.16 -1.73 25.71
N ALA A 433 -27.47 -1.67 25.93
CA ALA A 433 -28.48 -1.91 24.90
C ALA A 433 -28.42 -0.92 23.72
N ASP A 434 -29.02 -1.37 22.61
CA ASP A 434 -29.00 -0.76 21.27
C ASP A 434 -29.23 0.78 21.25
N GLY A 435 -28.15 1.51 20.96
CA GLY A 435 -28.06 2.97 20.94
C GLY A 435 -26.74 3.57 21.48
N SER A 436 -25.77 2.76 21.89
CA SER A 436 -24.48 3.22 22.44
C SER A 436 -23.48 3.61 21.35
N GLY A 437 -22.90 4.82 21.41
CA GLY A 437 -21.94 5.34 20.43
C GLY A 437 -20.52 4.79 20.57
N ALA A 438 -19.97 4.83 21.79
CA ALA A 438 -18.69 4.24 22.15
C ALA A 438 -18.73 3.80 23.63
N ALA A 439 -18.20 2.64 23.97
CA ALA A 439 -18.04 2.13 25.34
C ALA A 439 -17.22 3.08 26.23
N VAL A 440 -16.04 3.48 25.75
CA VAL A 440 -15.15 4.44 26.40
C VAL A 440 -14.76 5.52 25.40
N TYR A 441 -15.01 6.78 25.74
CA TYR A 441 -14.44 7.94 25.07
C TYR A 441 -13.38 8.55 25.98
N SER A 442 -12.18 8.84 25.46
CA SER A 442 -11.09 9.40 26.27
C SER A 442 -10.15 10.34 25.52
N THR A 443 -9.63 11.34 26.24
CA THR A 443 -8.65 12.32 25.72
C THR A 443 -7.48 12.46 26.72
N GLY A 444 -6.45 11.61 26.64
CA GLY A 444 -5.37 11.63 27.64
C GLY A 444 -4.29 10.56 27.46
N ILE A 445 -3.78 10.04 28.57
CA ILE A 445 -3.18 8.72 28.65
C ILE A 445 -4.30 7.79 29.13
N SER A 446 -4.66 6.78 28.34
CA SER A 446 -5.80 5.93 28.64
C SER A 446 -5.39 4.46 28.67
N ILE A 447 -5.75 3.78 29.75
CA ILE A 447 -5.49 2.35 29.97
C ILE A 447 -6.83 1.63 30.03
N VAL A 448 -7.04 0.62 29.19
CA VAL A 448 -8.22 -0.24 29.24
C VAL A 448 -7.75 -1.69 29.21
N GLU A 449 -7.93 -2.41 30.32
CA GLU A 449 -7.39 -3.77 30.48
C GLU A 449 -8.40 -4.75 31.07
N ASN A 450 -8.30 -6.02 30.64
CA ASN A 450 -9.07 -7.16 31.16
C ASN A 450 -10.59 -6.94 31.23
N SER A 451 -11.15 -6.09 30.38
CA SER A 451 -12.55 -5.67 30.43
C SER A 451 -13.39 -6.33 29.34
N GLU A 452 -14.67 -6.59 29.62
CA GLU A 452 -15.67 -7.10 28.66
C GLU A 452 -16.52 -5.93 28.16
N LEU A 453 -16.53 -5.65 26.86
CA LEU A 453 -17.23 -4.50 26.26
C LEU A 453 -18.23 -4.98 25.20
N ASP A 454 -19.52 -5.04 25.55
CA ASP A 454 -20.63 -5.41 24.64
C ASP A 454 -21.49 -4.17 24.33
N VAL A 455 -21.36 -3.67 23.09
CA VAL A 455 -21.86 -2.35 22.65
C VAL A 455 -22.24 -2.35 21.17
N THR A 456 -23.20 -1.49 20.78
CA THR A 456 -23.84 -1.59 19.45
C THR A 456 -23.25 -0.74 18.33
N HIS A 457 -22.94 0.55 18.55
CA HIS A 457 -22.48 1.46 17.50
C HIS A 457 -20.99 1.84 17.58
N GLY A 458 -20.19 1.20 18.43
CA GLY A 458 -18.75 1.46 18.54
C GLY A 458 -18.14 0.98 19.86
N GLY A 459 -16.88 0.54 19.79
CA GLY A 459 -16.10 0.10 20.94
C GLY A 459 -15.45 1.28 21.66
N LEU A 460 -14.23 1.65 21.28
CA LEU A 460 -13.40 2.62 22.01
C LEU A 460 -13.06 3.82 21.13
N GLU A 461 -13.04 5.01 21.72
CA GLU A 461 -12.64 6.24 21.04
C GLU A 461 -11.60 7.01 21.88
N ALA A 462 -10.43 7.27 21.30
CA ALA A 462 -9.25 7.79 21.98
C ALA A 462 -8.70 9.07 21.31
N GLY A 463 -9.57 10.06 21.09
CA GLY A 463 -9.21 11.30 20.42
C GLY A 463 -8.13 12.12 21.15
N GLY A 464 -7.04 12.47 20.46
CA GLY A 464 -6.00 13.37 21.01
C GLY A 464 -5.18 12.78 22.16
N SER A 465 -5.22 11.46 22.36
CA SER A 465 -4.46 10.78 23.43
C SER A 465 -2.94 10.85 23.19
N LYS A 466 -2.11 10.81 24.24
CA LYS A 466 -0.62 10.69 24.13
C LYS A 466 -0.13 9.23 24.20
N LEU A 467 -0.91 8.36 24.86
CA LEU A 467 -0.71 6.92 24.96
C LEU A 467 -2.06 6.23 25.13
N PHE A 468 -2.33 5.19 24.34
CA PHE A 468 -3.47 4.29 24.57
C PHE A 468 -2.98 2.85 24.80
N ARG A 469 -3.29 2.27 25.95
CA ARG A 469 -2.94 0.88 26.30
C ARG A 469 -4.22 0.04 26.34
N PHE A 470 -4.30 -0.98 25.50
CA PHE A 470 -5.47 -1.84 25.35
C PHE A 470 -5.08 -3.31 25.42
N ARG A 471 -5.31 -3.99 26.56
CA ARG A 471 -4.74 -5.33 26.79
C ARG A 471 -5.68 -6.31 27.46
N GLY A 472 -5.75 -7.54 26.94
CA GLY A 472 -6.52 -8.63 27.56
C GLY A 472 -8.05 -8.46 27.57
N ASN A 473 -8.60 -7.52 26.80
CA ASN A 473 -10.04 -7.23 26.78
C ASN A 473 -10.80 -8.15 25.80
N THR A 474 -12.11 -8.28 26.02
CA THR A 474 -13.05 -8.85 25.05
C THR A 474 -13.99 -7.76 24.55
N VAL A 475 -14.11 -7.57 23.23
CA VAL A 475 -15.01 -6.56 22.63
C VAL A 475 -15.96 -7.21 21.64
N GLN A 476 -17.26 -6.97 21.82
CA GLN A 476 -18.31 -7.33 20.89
C GLN A 476 -18.94 -6.05 20.31
N ASN A 477 -18.97 -5.91 18.99
CA ASN A 477 -19.44 -4.71 18.31
C ASN A 477 -20.19 -5.05 17.01
N THR A 478 -21.26 -4.30 16.70
CA THR A 478 -22.18 -4.61 15.60
C THR A 478 -22.23 -3.62 14.44
N MET A 479 -21.59 -2.42 14.50
CA MET A 479 -21.77 -1.41 13.43
C MET A 479 -20.60 -0.46 13.11
N ARG A 480 -19.50 -0.42 13.87
CA ARG A 480 -18.37 0.51 13.68
C ARG A 480 -17.01 -0.12 14.03
N PRO A 481 -15.86 0.54 13.79
CA PRO A 481 -14.59 0.18 14.44
C PRO A 481 -14.74 -0.08 15.94
N ALA A 482 -14.10 -1.16 16.41
CA ALA A 482 -14.02 -1.46 17.84
C ALA A 482 -12.97 -0.60 18.57
N ALA A 483 -12.03 0.03 17.86
CA ALA A 483 -11.21 1.13 18.37
C ALA A 483 -10.99 2.21 17.30
N TYR A 484 -11.14 3.48 17.68
CA TYR A 484 -10.78 4.65 16.86
C TYR A 484 -9.76 5.53 17.60
N ILE A 485 -8.58 5.70 17.01
CA ILE A 485 -7.39 6.22 17.73
C ILE A 485 -6.58 7.19 16.84
N PRO A 486 -7.09 8.39 16.54
CA PRO A 486 -6.52 9.24 15.50
C PRO A 486 -5.16 9.90 15.84
N SER A 487 -4.47 9.55 16.94
CA SER A 487 -3.20 10.20 17.31
C SER A 487 -2.35 9.50 18.38
N ALA A 488 -1.02 9.71 18.27
CA ALA A 488 0.07 9.32 19.18
C ALA A 488 0.35 7.81 19.28
N ARG A 489 0.87 7.36 20.44
CA ARG A 489 1.43 6.01 20.64
C ARG A 489 0.36 5.06 21.17
N ALA A 490 0.36 3.81 20.73
CA ALA A 490 -0.65 2.87 21.18
C ALA A 490 -0.13 1.43 21.25
N TRP A 491 -0.54 0.72 22.30
CA TRP A 491 -0.15 -0.65 22.60
C TRP A 491 -1.39 -1.50 22.77
N PHE A 492 -1.61 -2.38 21.80
CA PHE A 492 -2.73 -3.30 21.70
C PHE A 492 -2.18 -4.72 21.81
N GLU A 493 -2.61 -5.50 22.81
CA GLU A 493 -2.05 -6.83 23.06
C GLU A 493 -3.08 -7.82 23.63
N GLY A 494 -3.17 -9.02 23.04
CA GLY A 494 -3.90 -10.14 23.64
C GLY A 494 -5.41 -9.92 23.81
N ASN A 495 -6.01 -9.05 22.99
CA ASN A 495 -7.45 -8.78 23.05
C ASN A 495 -8.22 -9.72 22.11
N THR A 496 -9.42 -10.11 22.52
CA THR A 496 -10.39 -10.84 21.68
C THR A 496 -11.44 -9.86 21.16
N LEU A 497 -11.65 -9.80 19.84
CA LEU A 497 -12.67 -8.92 19.25
C LEU A 497 -13.56 -9.68 18.28
N THR A 498 -14.88 -9.48 18.39
CA THR A 498 -15.88 -10.12 17.54
C THR A 498 -16.83 -9.09 16.92
N GLY A 499 -16.99 -9.17 15.61
CA GLY A 499 -18.16 -8.63 14.94
C GLY A 499 -19.29 -9.65 14.91
N VAL A 500 -20.53 -9.18 14.88
CA VAL A 500 -21.69 -10.01 14.54
C VAL A 500 -22.34 -9.42 13.31
N ASP A 501 -22.50 -10.24 12.27
CA ASP A 501 -23.30 -9.86 11.09
C ASP A 501 -24.72 -9.47 11.53
N TYR A 502 -25.04 -8.20 11.33
CA TYR A 502 -26.30 -7.60 11.73
C TYR A 502 -27.50 -8.25 11.03
N GLU A 503 -27.37 -8.73 9.79
CA GLU A 503 -28.43 -9.47 9.09
C GLU A 503 -28.74 -10.80 9.79
N THR A 504 -27.71 -11.52 10.24
CA THR A 504 -27.84 -12.80 10.94
C THR A 504 -28.36 -12.64 12.38
N TYR A 505 -28.11 -11.51 13.05
CA TYR A 505 -28.62 -11.21 14.40
C TYR A 505 -30.10 -10.79 14.40
N TRP A 506 -30.62 -10.39 13.24
CA TRP A 506 -31.97 -9.83 13.05
C TRP A 506 -33.17 -10.69 13.49
N PRO A 507 -33.14 -12.05 13.51
CA PRO A 507 -34.29 -12.87 13.93
C PRO A 507 -34.76 -12.66 15.38
N ARG A 508 -33.93 -12.07 16.25
CA ARG A 508 -34.21 -11.97 17.70
C ARG A 508 -34.61 -10.59 18.19
N ILE A 509 -34.35 -9.52 17.44
CA ILE A 509 -34.39 -8.14 17.98
C ILE A 509 -35.47 -7.24 17.35
N GLY A 510 -36.01 -7.58 16.17
CA GLY A 510 -37.32 -7.08 15.73
C GLY A 510 -37.45 -5.57 15.45
N PHE A 511 -36.35 -4.85 15.25
CA PHE A 511 -36.34 -3.43 14.83
C PHE A 511 -35.73 -3.26 13.45
N ARG A 512 -36.16 -2.23 12.70
CA ARG A 512 -35.50 -1.77 11.47
C ARG A 512 -35.04 -0.34 11.67
N PHE A 513 -33.74 -0.09 11.62
CA PHE A 513 -33.22 1.26 11.40
C PHE A 513 -33.20 1.58 9.91
N ASN A 514 -33.29 2.86 9.57
CA ASN A 514 -33.34 3.31 8.19
C ASN A 514 -31.93 3.61 7.68
N GLU A 515 -31.22 2.55 7.29
CA GLU A 515 -29.89 2.57 6.69
C GLU A 515 -29.92 3.08 5.24
N SER A 516 -30.62 4.19 4.95
CA SER A 516 -30.88 4.65 3.58
C SER A 516 -29.63 5.14 2.81
N GLY A 517 -28.43 5.00 3.39
CA GLY A 517 -27.12 5.20 2.74
C GLY A 517 -26.28 3.93 2.58
N GLY A 518 -26.67 2.80 3.18
CA GLY A 518 -26.16 1.45 2.84
C GLY A 518 -24.66 1.17 3.04
N ALA A 519 -24.10 1.41 4.23
CA ALA A 519 -22.82 0.81 4.63
C ALA A 519 -22.79 0.49 6.14
N ILE A 520 -22.48 -0.77 6.49
CA ILE A 520 -22.27 -1.24 7.87
C ILE A 520 -20.77 -1.48 8.06
N GLU A 521 -20.09 -0.59 8.76
CA GLU A 521 -18.61 -0.53 8.80
C GLU A 521 -18.03 -1.36 9.95
N HIS A 522 -18.01 -2.68 9.80
CA HIS A 522 -17.32 -3.57 10.74
C HIS A 522 -15.80 -3.51 10.51
N ARG A 523 -15.09 -2.78 11.38
CA ARG A 523 -13.62 -2.73 11.46
C ARG A 523 -13.15 -3.18 12.84
N TYR A 524 -11.92 -3.70 13.00
CA TYR A 524 -11.38 -3.87 14.36
C TYR A 524 -10.85 -2.55 14.89
N ALA A 525 -9.94 -1.92 14.15
CA ALA A 525 -9.38 -0.64 14.57
C ALA A 525 -9.04 0.27 13.38
N ASP A 526 -9.36 1.54 13.57
CA ASP A 526 -9.06 2.63 12.66
C ASP A 526 -8.18 3.65 13.39
N PHE A 527 -6.95 3.77 12.89
CA PHE A 527 -5.86 4.50 13.53
C PHE A 527 -5.68 5.91 12.97
N GLY A 528 -6.28 6.21 11.82
CA GLY A 528 -5.89 7.42 11.07
C GLY A 528 -4.39 7.42 10.76
N THR A 529 -3.70 8.53 11.09
CA THR A 529 -2.23 8.65 11.06
C THR A 529 -1.61 8.43 12.44
N MET A 530 -0.83 7.36 12.61
CA MET A 530 -0.10 7.07 13.86
C MET A 530 1.36 6.72 13.63
N GLU A 531 2.21 7.21 14.52
CA GLU A 531 3.57 6.73 14.69
C GLU A 531 3.65 5.93 15.99
N ASN A 532 4.37 4.82 16.00
CA ASN A 532 4.61 4.00 17.20
C ASN A 532 3.34 3.30 17.73
N TYR A 533 2.67 2.55 16.86
CA TYR A 533 1.60 1.60 17.22
C TYR A 533 2.14 0.16 17.33
N VAL A 534 1.56 -0.65 18.22
CA VAL A 534 1.80 -2.11 18.31
C VAL A 534 0.47 -2.85 18.42
N ALA A 535 0.20 -3.79 17.50
CA ALA A 535 -0.85 -4.83 17.59
C ALA A 535 -0.18 -6.19 17.77
N ALA A 536 -0.38 -6.82 18.92
CA ALA A 536 0.24 -8.11 19.24
C ALA A 536 -0.80 -9.16 19.70
N ASN A 537 -0.70 -10.36 19.14
CA ASN A 537 -1.38 -11.57 19.66
C ASN A 537 -2.91 -11.45 19.81
N HIS A 538 -3.58 -10.70 18.95
CA HIS A 538 -5.04 -10.60 18.94
C HIS A 538 -5.72 -11.85 18.38
N THR A 539 -6.92 -12.17 18.89
CA THR A 539 -7.83 -13.14 18.26
C THR A 539 -9.07 -12.41 17.79
N LEU A 540 -9.33 -12.43 16.49
CA LEU A 540 -10.26 -11.51 15.85
C LEU A 540 -11.23 -12.30 14.95
N GLY A 541 -12.52 -12.26 15.28
CA GLY A 541 -13.58 -13.01 14.60
C GLY A 541 -14.34 -12.20 13.54
N VAL A 542 -15.35 -12.85 12.93
CA VAL A 542 -16.24 -12.37 11.83
C VAL A 542 -16.34 -10.85 11.70
N PHE A 543 -15.93 -10.29 10.56
CA PHE A 543 -15.99 -8.84 10.31
C PHE A 543 -16.17 -8.45 8.84
N GLY A 544 -16.92 -7.38 8.61
CA GLY A 544 -17.01 -6.61 7.37
C GLY A 544 -18.45 -6.41 6.86
N SER A 545 -18.62 -5.61 5.80
CA SER A 545 -19.93 -5.02 5.46
C SER A 545 -20.83 -5.88 4.56
N ALA A 546 -22.14 -5.73 4.77
CA ALA A 546 -23.18 -6.14 3.82
C ALA A 546 -23.23 -5.25 2.55
N ALA A 547 -22.80 -4.00 2.63
CA ALA A 547 -22.82 -3.03 1.51
C ALA A 547 -21.75 -1.92 1.61
N GLY A 548 -21.24 -1.46 0.46
CA GLY A 548 -20.59 -0.15 0.31
C GLY A 548 -19.13 0.01 0.76
N ASN A 549 -18.75 -0.44 1.96
CA ASN A 549 -17.40 -0.23 2.54
C ASN A 549 -16.72 -1.56 2.94
N GLU A 550 -15.39 -1.56 3.03
CA GLU A 550 -14.51 -2.72 2.77
C GLU A 550 -14.17 -3.58 4.00
N GLY A 551 -14.74 -3.28 5.17
CA GLY A 551 -14.66 -4.14 6.35
C GLY A 551 -13.24 -4.36 6.86
N GLU A 552 -12.44 -3.31 6.94
CA GLU A 552 -10.99 -3.33 7.18
C GLU A 552 -10.64 -3.83 8.59
N GLY A 553 -9.68 -4.73 8.72
CA GLY A 553 -9.31 -5.29 10.03
C GLY A 553 -8.53 -4.26 10.85
N PHE A 554 -7.30 -4.00 10.42
CA PHE A 554 -6.47 -2.91 10.93
C PHE A 554 -6.27 -1.86 9.83
N LEU A 555 -6.63 -0.60 10.09
CA LEU A 555 -6.61 0.47 9.09
C LEU A 555 -5.81 1.69 9.54
N TRP A 556 -4.80 2.08 8.75
CA TRP A 556 -4.14 3.39 8.83
C TRP A 556 -4.54 4.24 7.61
N GLN A 557 -5.29 5.31 7.82
CA GLN A 557 -5.87 6.13 6.76
C GLN A 557 -5.68 7.64 6.99
N SER A 558 -5.11 8.35 6.02
CA SER A 558 -4.96 9.80 6.03
C SER A 558 -5.66 10.46 4.85
N THR A 559 -6.79 11.11 5.11
CA THR A 559 -7.52 11.85 4.07
C THR A 559 -6.95 13.24 3.80
N ASN A 560 -6.09 13.77 4.70
CA ASN A 560 -5.53 15.11 4.59
C ASN A 560 -4.29 15.12 3.66
N ARG A 561 -4.27 16.06 2.71
CA ARG A 561 -3.29 16.21 1.63
C ARG A 561 -3.06 17.70 1.44
N LEU A 562 -1.83 18.18 1.61
CA LEU A 562 -1.57 19.64 1.69
C LEU A 562 -0.86 20.19 0.46
N LEU A 563 0.10 19.45 -0.11
CA LEU A 563 0.86 19.87 -1.27
C LEU A 563 1.55 18.67 -1.93
N TYR A 564 1.49 18.60 -3.26
CA TYR A 564 2.47 17.86 -4.07
C TYR A 564 3.12 18.85 -5.05
N SER A 565 4.45 18.87 -5.14
CA SER A 565 5.19 19.80 -5.98
C SER A 565 6.63 19.30 -6.26
N ALA A 566 7.47 20.13 -6.87
CA ALA A 566 8.87 19.84 -7.14
C ALA A 566 9.80 20.87 -6.48
N VAL A 567 10.93 20.39 -5.95
CA VAL A 567 11.97 21.22 -5.33
C VAL A 567 12.55 22.20 -6.36
N THR A 568 12.58 23.50 -6.04
CA THR A 568 13.34 24.48 -6.83
C THR A 568 14.81 24.53 -6.39
N SER A 569 15.05 24.48 -5.08
CA SER A 569 16.39 24.33 -4.50
C SER A 569 16.30 23.84 -3.05
N ALA A 570 17.39 23.33 -2.50
CA ALA A 570 17.50 22.95 -1.09
C ALA A 570 18.81 23.47 -0.49
N GLN A 571 18.82 23.67 0.83
CA GLN A 571 20.04 23.84 1.63
C GLN A 571 20.04 22.77 2.71
N SER A 572 21.09 22.69 3.53
CA SER A 572 21.24 21.63 4.53
C SER A 572 19.99 21.38 5.36
N GLN A 573 19.29 22.40 5.86
CA GLN A 573 18.08 22.25 6.69
C GLN A 573 16.86 23.02 6.13
N SER A 574 16.76 23.16 4.81
CA SER A 574 15.63 23.84 4.16
C SER A 574 15.29 23.30 2.77
N LEU A 575 14.07 23.57 2.33
CA LEU A 575 13.56 23.24 0.99
C LEU A 575 12.82 24.44 0.42
N SER A 576 13.23 24.89 -0.77
CA SER A 576 12.64 26.02 -1.48
C SER A 576 11.82 25.56 -2.69
N ASP A 577 10.62 26.11 -2.81
CA ASP A 577 9.73 25.90 -3.95
C ASP A 577 9.11 27.24 -4.37
N THR A 578 9.52 27.72 -5.54
CA THR A 578 9.06 29.00 -6.11
C THR A 578 7.61 29.03 -6.57
N ALA A 579 6.95 27.87 -6.70
CA ALA A 579 5.52 27.76 -7.00
C ALA A 579 4.65 27.62 -5.73
N ALA A 580 5.20 27.15 -4.61
CA ALA A 580 4.46 26.95 -3.37
C ALA A 580 4.08 28.26 -2.65
N ALA A 581 2.95 28.25 -1.96
CA ALA A 581 2.50 29.33 -1.08
C ALA A 581 2.22 28.78 0.33
N TYR A 582 3.28 28.67 1.14
CA TYR A 582 3.20 28.06 2.47
C TYR A 582 2.41 28.91 3.48
N SER A 583 1.83 28.23 4.47
CA SER A 583 1.07 28.85 5.56
C SER A 583 1.37 28.16 6.89
N ASN A 584 0.93 28.75 8.02
CA ASN A 584 1.11 28.15 9.35
C ASN A 584 0.49 26.75 9.48
N SER A 585 -0.45 26.34 8.62
CA SER A 585 -1.01 24.97 8.60
C SER A 585 0.03 23.89 8.25
N TYR A 586 1.18 24.28 7.70
CA TYR A 586 2.28 23.39 7.32
C TYR A 586 3.21 23.08 8.51
N ILE A 587 3.19 23.88 9.59
CA ILE A 587 4.08 23.66 10.73
C ILE A 587 3.66 22.39 11.48
N GLY A 588 4.64 21.52 11.77
CA GLY A 588 4.42 20.20 12.37
C GLY A 588 4.03 19.10 11.36
N LYS A 589 3.86 19.42 10.07
CA LYS A 589 3.59 18.48 8.98
C LYS A 589 4.89 17.88 8.44
N THR A 590 4.77 16.82 7.64
CA THR A 590 5.91 16.06 7.12
C THR A 590 6.15 16.36 5.65
N VAL A 591 7.37 16.77 5.32
CA VAL A 591 7.90 16.79 3.94
C VAL A 591 8.46 15.39 3.64
N THR A 592 8.10 14.82 2.48
CA THR A 592 8.68 13.57 1.98
C THR A 592 9.21 13.78 0.56
N ILE A 593 10.45 13.35 0.28
CA ILE A 593 11.02 13.36 -1.08
C ILE A 593 10.65 12.05 -1.80
N LEU A 594 9.96 12.17 -2.94
CA LEU A 594 9.30 11.05 -3.64
C LEU A 594 10.04 10.56 -4.89
N GLY A 595 11.23 11.11 -5.17
CA GLY A 595 11.97 10.88 -6.40
C GLY A 595 13.22 11.76 -6.50
N GLY A 596 14.11 11.40 -7.42
CA GLY A 596 15.37 12.12 -7.64
C GLY A 596 16.34 12.03 -6.45
N ASN A 597 17.26 12.99 -6.36
CA ASN A 597 18.25 12.98 -5.28
C ASN A 597 17.58 13.11 -3.91
N GLY A 598 18.02 12.30 -2.95
CA GLY A 598 17.48 12.31 -1.58
C GLY A 598 16.11 11.66 -1.38
N MET A 599 15.61 10.90 -2.36
CA MET A 599 14.35 10.14 -2.25
C MET A 599 14.29 9.26 -1.00
N GLY A 600 13.11 9.17 -0.38
CA GLY A 600 12.90 8.41 0.84
C GLY A 600 13.22 9.17 2.13
N GLN A 601 13.77 10.39 2.08
CA GLN A 601 13.92 11.20 3.28
C GLN A 601 12.60 11.89 3.69
N ILE A 602 12.27 11.79 4.98
CA ILE A 602 11.21 12.56 5.65
C ILE A 602 11.78 13.61 6.61
N ARG A 603 11.15 14.79 6.67
CA ARG A 603 11.50 15.89 7.60
C ARG A 603 10.24 16.58 8.14
N THR A 604 10.29 17.04 9.39
CA THR A 604 9.18 17.79 10.02
C THR A 604 9.38 19.28 9.78
N ILE A 605 8.32 19.97 9.34
CA ILE A 605 8.37 21.41 9.09
C ILE A 605 8.32 22.16 10.44
N THR A 606 9.37 22.92 10.74
CA THR A 606 9.47 23.76 11.95
C THR A 606 9.02 25.20 11.70
N GLY A 607 9.02 25.65 10.44
CA GLY A 607 8.61 26.99 10.04
C GLY A 607 8.76 27.19 8.53
N PHE A 608 8.59 28.43 8.07
CA PHE A 608 8.86 28.81 6.67
C PHE A 608 9.25 30.29 6.57
N SER A 609 9.93 30.65 5.49
CA SER A 609 10.27 32.03 5.13
C SER A 609 9.99 32.24 3.65
N GLY A 610 8.87 32.90 3.35
CA GLY A 610 8.34 32.99 1.98
C GLY A 610 8.16 31.60 1.37
N ASN A 611 8.85 31.37 0.25
CA ASN A 611 8.86 30.14 -0.54
C ASN A 611 9.82 29.04 -0.02
N THR A 612 10.29 29.13 1.22
CA THR A 612 11.27 28.18 1.81
C THR A 612 10.74 27.56 3.10
N LEU A 613 10.62 26.24 3.17
CA LEU A 613 10.37 25.48 4.39
C LEU A 613 11.64 25.38 5.25
N LEU A 614 11.47 25.51 6.56
CA LEU A 614 12.49 25.22 7.57
C LEU A 614 12.17 23.86 8.20
N LEU A 615 13.21 23.06 8.42
CA LEU A 615 13.09 21.64 8.78
C LEU A 615 13.62 21.38 10.20
N ASP A 616 13.26 20.25 10.78
CA ASP A 616 13.67 19.83 12.13
C ASP A 616 15.15 19.46 12.22
N ARG A 617 15.69 18.84 11.16
CA ARG A 617 17.08 18.39 11.06
C ARG A 617 17.60 18.49 9.63
N PRO A 618 18.92 18.57 9.41
CA PRO A 618 19.49 18.63 8.07
C PRO A 618 19.07 17.43 7.20
N TRP A 619 19.05 17.59 5.87
CA TRP A 619 19.07 16.51 4.91
C TRP A 619 20.39 15.76 4.99
N ASP A 620 20.32 14.43 4.95
CA ASP A 620 21.48 13.57 4.80
C ASP A 620 21.98 13.63 3.34
N ILE A 621 21.04 13.78 2.40
CA ILE A 621 21.29 14.05 0.98
C ILE A 621 20.37 15.19 0.53
N ALA A 622 20.91 16.36 0.20
CA ALA A 622 20.09 17.51 -0.19
C ALA A 622 19.34 17.25 -1.51
N PRO A 623 18.00 17.39 -1.56
CA PRO A 623 17.23 17.09 -2.77
C PRO A 623 17.54 18.08 -3.90
N SER A 624 17.69 17.53 -5.11
CA SER A 624 18.02 18.27 -6.32
C SER A 624 16.85 19.12 -6.82
N ALA A 625 17.15 20.17 -7.59
CA ALA A 625 16.12 20.89 -8.34
C ALA A 625 15.39 19.90 -9.28
N GLY A 626 14.05 19.91 -9.23
CA GLY A 626 13.20 18.95 -9.93
C GLY A 626 12.84 17.69 -9.15
N SER A 627 13.44 17.43 -7.97
CA SER A 627 13.01 16.32 -7.11
C SER A 627 11.55 16.51 -6.68
N PRO A 628 10.64 15.55 -6.92
CA PRO A 628 9.25 15.60 -6.46
C PRO A 628 9.19 15.48 -4.93
N TYR A 629 8.25 16.18 -4.31
CA TYR A 629 8.00 16.08 -2.87
C TYR A 629 6.52 16.26 -2.54
N THR A 630 6.09 15.70 -1.42
CA THR A 630 4.76 15.92 -0.83
C THR A 630 4.86 16.54 0.55
N VAL A 631 3.82 17.28 0.95
CA VAL A 631 3.57 17.69 2.33
C VAL A 631 2.24 17.12 2.78
N ASP A 632 2.27 16.39 3.89
CA ASP A 632 1.14 15.66 4.44
C ASP A 632 1.12 15.71 5.98
N GLU A 633 0.05 15.18 6.58
CA GLU A 633 0.13 14.71 7.97
C GLU A 633 1.26 13.67 8.14
N ARG A 634 1.62 13.37 9.39
CA ARG A 634 2.66 12.37 9.65
C ARG A 634 2.30 11.03 9.01
N PRO A 635 3.22 10.37 8.28
CA PRO A 635 2.98 9.04 7.73
C PRO A 635 2.80 8.03 8.87
N ALA A 636 2.13 6.92 8.58
CA ALA A 636 2.09 5.79 9.50
C ALA A 636 3.52 5.21 9.62
N ARG A 637 4.16 5.32 10.80
CA ARG A 637 5.58 4.97 10.96
C ARG A 637 5.91 4.17 12.22
N HIS A 638 6.88 3.25 12.12
CA HIS A 638 7.32 2.37 13.21
C HIS A 638 6.16 1.58 13.85
N ASN A 639 5.14 1.23 13.05
CA ASN A 639 4.02 0.44 13.53
C ASN A 639 4.34 -1.05 13.39
N ILE A 640 4.03 -1.83 14.42
CA ILE A 640 4.33 -3.27 14.48
C ILE A 640 3.01 -4.03 14.60
N VAL A 641 2.71 -4.89 13.62
CA VAL A 641 1.52 -5.75 13.60
C VAL A 641 2.01 -7.19 13.59
N THR A 642 1.89 -7.89 14.71
CA THR A 642 2.53 -9.21 14.89
C THR A 642 1.69 -10.25 15.63
N GLY A 643 1.80 -11.51 15.22
CA GLY A 643 1.19 -12.67 15.91
C GLY A 643 -0.34 -12.69 15.94
N ASN A 644 -1.02 -11.84 15.17
CA ASN A 644 -2.48 -11.68 15.22
C ASN A 644 -3.21 -12.75 14.40
N GLN A 645 -4.39 -13.18 14.85
CA GLN A 645 -5.27 -14.11 14.15
C GLN A 645 -6.53 -13.35 13.71
N LEU A 646 -6.72 -13.18 12.40
CA LEU A 646 -7.82 -12.43 11.78
C LEU A 646 -8.67 -13.37 10.91
N ASP A 647 -9.98 -13.47 11.19
CA ASP A 647 -10.91 -14.23 10.33
C ASP A 647 -12.00 -13.34 9.71
N GLY A 648 -11.80 -12.99 8.44
CA GLY A 648 -12.65 -12.09 7.66
C GLY A 648 -14.10 -12.55 7.56
N GLN A 649 -14.30 -13.71 6.96
CA GLN A 649 -15.61 -14.27 6.57
C GLN A 649 -16.51 -13.37 5.68
N THR A 650 -16.10 -12.15 5.32
CA THR A 650 -16.89 -11.21 4.50
C THR A 650 -16.07 -10.53 3.38
N ASN A 651 -16.48 -9.33 2.97
CA ASN A 651 -16.01 -8.61 1.80
C ASN A 651 -14.76 -7.76 2.13
N LYS A 652 -13.57 -8.26 1.78
CA LYS A 652 -12.27 -7.54 1.62
C LYS A 652 -11.34 -7.33 2.82
N GLY A 653 -11.80 -7.30 4.07
CA GLY A 653 -11.01 -6.94 5.24
C GLY A 653 -9.64 -7.64 5.43
N GLY A 654 -8.64 -6.93 5.97
CA GLY A 654 -7.28 -7.43 6.24
C GLY A 654 -6.42 -6.48 7.10
N ILE A 655 -5.10 -6.45 6.86
CA ILE A 655 -4.18 -5.45 7.43
C ILE A 655 -3.90 -4.39 6.35
N MET A 656 -4.21 -3.11 6.62
CA MET A 656 -4.28 -2.08 5.58
C MET A 656 -3.60 -0.78 6.01
N PHE A 657 -2.40 -0.55 5.49
CA PHE A 657 -1.83 0.78 5.40
C PHE A 657 -2.39 1.44 4.13
N TYR A 658 -3.40 2.30 4.28
CA TYR A 658 -4.24 2.73 3.15
C TYR A 658 -3.72 3.98 2.42
N THR A 659 -2.79 4.75 3.02
CA THR A 659 -2.32 6.03 2.44
C THR A 659 -0.80 6.24 2.49
N LYS A 660 -0.25 6.92 3.50
CA LYS A 660 1.20 7.13 3.63
C LYS A 660 1.74 6.29 4.77
N ASP A 661 2.70 5.44 4.47
CA ASP A 661 3.35 4.57 5.44
C ASP A 661 4.86 4.48 5.19
N TYR A 662 5.62 4.40 6.29
CA TYR A 662 7.07 4.51 6.31
C TYR A 662 7.67 3.64 7.41
N ASP A 663 8.49 2.65 7.05
CA ASP A 663 9.22 1.77 7.99
C ASP A 663 8.28 1.10 9.03
N ASN A 664 7.31 0.32 8.53
CA ASN A 664 6.39 -0.48 9.34
C ASN A 664 6.68 -1.99 9.22
N ILE A 665 6.17 -2.76 10.17
CA ILE A 665 6.43 -4.20 10.29
C ILE A 665 5.11 -4.96 10.40
N VAL A 666 4.91 -5.94 9.52
CA VAL A 666 3.79 -6.89 9.55
C VAL A 666 4.38 -8.30 9.59
N ASP A 667 4.51 -8.90 10.77
CA ASP A 667 5.25 -10.16 10.98
C ASP A 667 4.39 -11.28 11.62
N GLY A 668 4.37 -12.46 11.01
CA GLY A 668 3.86 -13.68 11.67
C GLY A 668 2.36 -13.67 11.99
N ASN A 669 1.56 -12.83 11.32
CA ASN A 669 0.11 -12.81 11.49
C ASN A 669 -0.54 -13.96 10.70
N THR A 670 -1.66 -14.49 11.20
CA THR A 670 -2.52 -15.44 10.48
C THR A 670 -3.80 -14.73 10.04
N LEU A 671 -4.06 -14.73 8.73
CA LEU A 671 -5.21 -14.08 8.11
C LEU A 671 -6.01 -15.13 7.33
N THR A 672 -7.25 -15.37 7.73
CA THR A 672 -8.17 -16.32 7.08
C THR A 672 -9.36 -15.58 6.47
N HIS A 673 -9.73 -15.91 5.23
CA HIS A 673 -10.87 -15.31 4.51
C HIS A 673 -10.80 -13.77 4.37
N THR A 674 -9.60 -13.21 4.40
CA THR A 674 -9.28 -11.77 4.30
C THR A 674 -8.91 -11.33 2.88
N GLY A 675 -8.88 -10.02 2.61
CA GLY A 675 -8.18 -9.45 1.44
C GLY A 675 -6.65 -9.41 1.53
N GLY A 676 -6.07 -9.79 2.68
CA GLY A 676 -4.63 -9.92 2.88
C GLY A 676 -3.96 -8.67 3.52
N VAL A 677 -2.80 -8.26 3.00
CA VAL A 677 -2.00 -7.14 3.52
C VAL A 677 -1.82 -6.07 2.43
N TRP A 678 -2.36 -4.88 2.66
CA TRP A 678 -2.37 -3.79 1.67
C TRP A 678 -1.47 -2.65 2.11
N LEU A 679 -0.70 -2.14 1.16
CA LEU A 679 0.27 -1.06 1.32
C LEU A 679 -0.18 0.19 0.55
N GLY A 680 0.07 1.38 1.09
CA GLY A 680 -0.61 2.60 0.65
C GLY A 680 0.01 3.17 -0.62
N VAL A 681 -0.54 2.87 -1.80
CA VAL A 681 0.03 3.37 -3.07
C VAL A 681 -1.07 3.79 -4.04
N ASN A 682 -1.41 5.08 -3.99
CA ASN A 682 -2.35 5.72 -4.92
C ASN A 682 -1.83 7.12 -5.30
N GLN A 683 -1.77 7.38 -6.60
CA GLN A 683 -1.06 8.53 -7.16
C GLN A 683 -2.01 9.31 -8.09
N ASN A 684 -2.64 10.35 -7.55
CA ASN A 684 -3.65 11.14 -8.24
C ASN A 684 -3.31 12.66 -8.22
N PRO A 685 -2.66 13.19 -9.27
CA PRO A 685 -2.33 14.62 -9.37
C PRO A 685 -3.52 15.57 -9.19
N SER A 686 -4.70 15.20 -9.68
CA SER A 686 -5.90 16.06 -9.59
C SER A 686 -6.39 16.25 -8.14
N GLN A 687 -5.97 15.36 -7.24
CA GLN A 687 -6.30 15.37 -5.81
C GLN A 687 -5.11 15.76 -4.92
N GLN A 688 -3.95 16.13 -5.51
CA GLN A 688 -2.66 16.25 -4.82
C GLN A 688 -2.34 15.01 -3.97
N ARG A 689 -2.75 13.82 -4.44
CA ARG A 689 -2.60 12.55 -3.73
C ARG A 689 -1.32 11.88 -4.19
N ALA A 690 -0.35 11.81 -3.30
CA ALA A 690 0.87 11.05 -3.47
C ALA A 690 1.06 10.08 -2.29
N ASP A 691 0.21 9.05 -2.24
CA ASP A 691 0.21 8.04 -1.19
C ASP A 691 1.34 7.02 -1.46
N TYR A 692 2.17 6.75 -0.45
CA TYR A 692 3.40 5.95 -0.58
C TYR A 692 3.58 4.94 0.57
N SER A 693 4.28 3.84 0.28
CA SER A 693 4.71 2.79 1.22
C SER A 693 6.23 2.62 1.10
N TYR A 694 6.99 3.21 2.01
CA TYR A 694 8.46 3.18 1.99
C TYR A 694 9.01 2.31 3.11
N PHE A 695 9.94 1.40 2.79
CA PHE A 695 10.67 0.56 3.73
C PHE A 695 9.84 -0.38 4.62
N THR A 696 8.53 -0.50 4.36
CA THR A 696 7.65 -1.42 5.07
C THR A 696 8.01 -2.88 4.79
N VAL A 697 8.03 -3.70 5.84
CA VAL A 697 8.37 -5.13 5.80
C VAL A 697 7.15 -5.98 6.14
N VAL A 698 6.74 -6.84 5.22
CA VAL A 698 5.66 -7.82 5.39
C VAL A 698 6.26 -9.21 5.36
N LYS A 699 6.40 -9.87 6.52
CA LYS A 699 7.08 -11.16 6.60
C LYS A 699 6.39 -12.25 7.42
N ASN A 700 6.68 -13.51 7.11
CA ASN A 700 6.21 -14.73 7.80
C ASN A 700 4.69 -14.89 7.99
N ASN A 701 3.86 -14.04 7.36
CA ASN A 701 2.42 -14.08 7.55
C ASN A 701 1.82 -15.31 6.86
N ILE A 702 0.80 -15.92 7.48
CA ILE A 702 0.04 -17.05 6.93
C ILE A 702 -1.30 -16.50 6.47
N LEU A 703 -1.51 -16.49 5.16
CA LEU A 703 -2.67 -15.96 4.48
C LEU A 703 -3.41 -17.13 3.82
N THR A 704 -4.68 -17.36 4.16
CA THR A 704 -5.46 -18.49 3.59
C THR A 704 -6.91 -18.14 3.29
N GLY A 705 -7.48 -18.83 2.31
CA GLY A 705 -8.89 -18.70 1.95
C GLY A 705 -9.16 -17.58 0.93
N SER A 706 -10.44 -17.32 0.66
CA SER A 706 -10.89 -16.22 -0.19
C SER A 706 -11.98 -15.41 0.52
N SER A 707 -12.02 -14.10 0.27
CA SER A 707 -13.18 -13.27 0.63
C SER A 707 -14.39 -13.60 -0.27
N LYS A 708 -15.61 -13.32 0.21
CA LYS A 708 -16.86 -13.84 -0.41
C LYS A 708 -17.03 -13.42 -1.89
N PRO A 709 -17.14 -14.37 -2.85
CA PRO A 709 -17.50 -14.05 -4.23
C PRO A 709 -18.98 -13.65 -4.31
N GLY A 710 -19.28 -12.44 -4.78
CA GLY A 710 -20.68 -12.04 -5.09
C GLY A 710 -20.97 -10.54 -5.12
N HIS A 711 -20.25 -9.71 -4.36
CA HIS A 711 -20.61 -8.29 -4.14
C HIS A 711 -20.07 -7.31 -5.21
N GLY A 712 -19.91 -7.74 -6.47
CA GLY A 712 -19.61 -6.84 -7.61
C GLY A 712 -18.26 -6.10 -7.56
N GLN A 713 -17.44 -6.34 -6.54
CA GLN A 713 -16.09 -5.82 -6.34
C GLN A 713 -15.20 -7.00 -5.93
N GLY A 714 -14.66 -7.72 -6.92
CA GLY A 714 -13.94 -8.97 -6.70
C GLY A 714 -12.57 -8.73 -6.06
N ASN A 715 -12.44 -9.07 -4.79
CA ASN A 715 -11.16 -9.08 -4.09
C ASN A 715 -10.72 -10.51 -3.80
N THR A 716 -9.41 -10.70 -3.80
CA THR A 716 -8.76 -11.98 -3.52
C THR A 716 -7.60 -11.76 -2.55
N LEU A 717 -7.03 -12.85 -2.06
CA LEU A 717 -5.95 -12.86 -1.08
C LEU A 717 -4.67 -12.29 -1.70
N ALA A 718 -4.19 -11.13 -1.22
CA ALA A 718 -3.00 -10.48 -1.77
C ALA A 718 -2.06 -9.86 -0.71
N ILE A 719 -0.79 -9.70 -1.06
CA ILE A 719 0.15 -8.81 -0.37
C ILE A 719 0.69 -7.83 -1.41
N GLY A 720 0.53 -6.53 -1.19
CA GLY A 720 1.04 -5.51 -2.12
C GLY A 720 0.34 -4.16 -2.03
N PRO A 721 0.51 -3.28 -3.03
CA PRO A 721 -0.13 -1.98 -3.07
C PRO A 721 -1.65 -2.10 -3.24
N GLY A 722 -2.42 -1.41 -2.39
CA GLY A 722 -3.88 -1.46 -2.35
C GLY A 722 -4.56 -0.09 -2.37
N SER A 723 -5.72 -0.01 -3.03
CA SER A 723 -6.71 1.07 -2.89
C SER A 723 -8.07 0.59 -3.43
N ASP A 724 -9.14 1.37 -3.29
CA ASP A 724 -10.52 1.13 -3.77
C ASP A 724 -10.59 0.97 -5.31
N GLY A 725 -9.99 -0.10 -5.83
CA GLY A 725 -9.78 -0.34 -7.26
C GLY A 725 -8.34 -0.66 -7.69
N GLY A 726 -7.43 -0.99 -6.77
CA GLY A 726 -6.04 -1.34 -7.09
C GLY A 726 -5.13 -0.12 -7.29
N ILE A 727 -3.98 -0.29 -7.95
CA ILE A 727 -3.07 0.82 -8.23
C ILE A 727 -3.69 1.74 -9.28
N GLU A 728 -4.10 2.92 -8.87
CA GLU A 728 -4.66 3.92 -9.78
C GLU A 728 -3.55 4.82 -10.34
N ALA A 729 -2.79 4.32 -11.31
CA ALA A 729 -2.01 5.16 -12.22
C ALA A 729 -2.94 5.66 -13.34
N GLN A 730 -3.49 6.88 -13.19
CA GLN A 730 -4.36 7.49 -14.21
C GLN A 730 -3.61 7.59 -15.56
N PRO A 731 -4.11 6.98 -16.67
CA PRO A 731 -3.32 6.73 -17.90
C PRO A 731 -2.74 7.92 -18.67
N ASN A 732 -2.98 9.16 -18.23
CA ASN A 732 -2.65 10.39 -18.96
C ASN A 732 -1.84 11.41 -18.12
N ALA A 733 -1.33 11.02 -16.95
CA ALA A 733 -0.57 11.93 -16.09
C ALA A 733 0.91 11.53 -16.00
N VAL A 734 1.80 12.42 -16.44
CA VAL A 734 3.23 12.37 -16.09
C VAL A 734 3.34 12.77 -14.62
N PHE A 735 3.16 11.81 -13.72
CA PHE A 735 3.29 11.99 -12.28
C PHE A 735 4.59 11.32 -11.80
N PRO A 736 5.70 12.08 -11.70
CA PRO A 736 7.01 11.53 -11.40
C PRO A 736 7.16 11.24 -9.91
N SER A 737 6.69 10.09 -9.43
CA SER A 737 6.82 9.71 -8.02
C SER A 737 6.90 8.20 -7.83
N THR A 738 7.87 7.74 -7.04
CA THR A 738 7.93 6.35 -6.58
C THR A 738 6.92 6.16 -5.46
N GLY A 739 5.95 5.26 -5.64
CA GLY A 739 4.92 4.96 -4.64
C GLY A 739 5.35 3.88 -3.65
N LEU A 740 5.99 2.83 -4.13
CA LEU A 740 6.50 1.71 -3.32
C LEU A 740 8.03 1.70 -3.40
N TYR A 741 8.73 1.90 -2.27
CA TYR A 741 10.20 1.97 -2.27
C TYR A 741 10.80 1.12 -1.16
N GLY A 742 11.74 0.24 -1.52
CA GLY A 742 12.47 -0.59 -0.56
C GLY A 742 11.61 -1.47 0.33
N THR A 743 10.41 -1.83 -0.14
CA THR A 743 9.48 -2.73 0.55
C THR A 743 10.00 -4.16 0.49
N GLU A 744 9.87 -4.90 1.60
CA GLU A 744 10.32 -6.28 1.69
C GLU A 744 9.15 -7.22 2.01
N ILE A 745 8.99 -8.25 1.19
CA ILE A 745 7.93 -9.26 1.31
C ILE A 745 8.62 -10.60 1.50
N ARG A 746 8.75 -11.09 2.74
CA ARG A 746 9.62 -12.24 3.06
C ARG A 746 8.93 -13.42 3.75
N GLY A 747 9.15 -14.66 3.33
CA GLY A 747 8.74 -15.87 4.06
C GLY A 747 7.23 -16.05 4.26
N ASN A 748 6.38 -15.25 3.62
CA ASN A 748 4.93 -15.34 3.76
C ASN A 748 4.40 -16.61 3.10
N ARG A 749 3.30 -17.17 3.64
CA ARG A 749 2.64 -18.37 3.12
C ARG A 749 1.22 -18.01 2.70
N LEU A 750 0.96 -17.95 1.40
CA LEU A 750 -0.34 -17.63 0.81
C LEU A 750 -0.95 -18.92 0.21
N THR A 751 -2.20 -19.22 0.55
CA THR A 751 -2.97 -20.30 -0.10
C THR A 751 -4.36 -19.78 -0.46
N SER A 752 -4.57 -19.54 -1.76
CA SER A 752 -5.81 -19.04 -2.33
C SER A 752 -6.78 -20.19 -2.67
N ILE A 753 -8.09 -19.96 -2.69
CA ILE A 753 -9.07 -21.01 -3.07
C ILE A 753 -9.29 -20.99 -4.59
N GLY A 754 -8.25 -21.35 -5.34
CA GLY A 754 -8.16 -21.20 -6.80
C GLY A 754 -9.44 -21.51 -7.57
N THR A 755 -10.19 -20.47 -7.93
CA THR A 755 -11.34 -20.49 -8.84
C THR A 755 -11.43 -19.14 -9.55
N ASP A 756 -11.81 -19.16 -10.83
CA ASP A 756 -11.99 -17.94 -11.63
C ASP A 756 -13.11 -17.07 -11.04
N VAL A 757 -12.75 -16.04 -10.26
CA VAL A 757 -13.68 -14.97 -9.88
C VAL A 757 -14.14 -14.32 -11.19
N PRO A 758 -15.45 -14.33 -11.54
CA PRO A 758 -15.89 -13.89 -12.86
C PRO A 758 -15.47 -12.45 -13.14
N TYR A 759 -14.79 -12.26 -14.28
CA TYR A 759 -14.35 -10.96 -14.77
C TYR A 759 -15.55 -10.00 -14.81
N SER A 760 -15.56 -9.04 -13.88
CA SER A 760 -16.46 -7.88 -13.91
C SER A 760 -15.70 -6.71 -14.57
N GLY A 761 -16.44 -5.85 -15.26
CA GLY A 761 -15.92 -5.18 -16.46
C GLY A 761 -14.84 -4.10 -16.27
N SER A 762 -14.47 -3.70 -15.06
CA SER A 762 -13.60 -2.54 -14.84
C SER A 762 -12.10 -2.86 -14.89
N PHE A 763 -11.28 -1.88 -15.28
CA PHE A 763 -9.81 -1.98 -15.28
C PHE A 763 -9.27 -2.31 -13.87
N GLN A 764 -9.87 -1.69 -12.86
CA GLN A 764 -9.59 -1.87 -11.43
C GLN A 764 -9.75 -3.34 -10.97
N GLN A 765 -10.74 -4.04 -11.52
CA GLN A 765 -11.02 -5.45 -11.21
C GLN A 765 -10.11 -6.44 -11.95
N ARG A 766 -9.16 -5.98 -12.77
CA ARG A 766 -8.25 -6.89 -13.50
C ARG A 766 -7.08 -7.40 -12.68
N TYR A 767 -6.68 -6.67 -11.64
CA TYR A 767 -5.43 -6.91 -10.92
C TYR A 767 -5.64 -7.27 -9.44
N VAL A 768 -6.75 -6.84 -8.81
CA VAL A 768 -7.12 -7.22 -7.43
C VAL A 768 -7.89 -8.56 -7.35
N THR A 769 -8.38 -9.07 -8.49
CA THR A 769 -9.07 -10.38 -8.62
C THR A 769 -8.11 -11.56 -8.84
N ARG A 770 -6.81 -11.31 -8.89
CA ARG A 770 -5.77 -12.29 -9.26
C ARG A 770 -4.87 -12.50 -8.05
N SER A 771 -5.24 -13.45 -7.19
CA SER A 771 -4.54 -13.71 -5.92
C SER A 771 -3.04 -13.87 -6.13
N GLY A 772 -2.22 -13.40 -5.18
CA GLY A 772 -0.76 -13.48 -5.23
C GLY A 772 -0.06 -12.36 -4.47
N ILE A 773 1.26 -12.24 -4.65
CA ILE A 773 2.02 -11.05 -4.27
C ILE A 773 1.93 -10.02 -5.40
N VAL A 774 1.73 -8.73 -5.11
CA VAL A 774 1.68 -7.66 -6.10
C VAL A 774 2.79 -6.66 -5.80
N VAL A 775 3.67 -6.41 -6.78
CA VAL A 775 4.71 -5.37 -6.68
C VAL A 775 4.25 -4.11 -7.40
N SER A 776 3.72 -4.26 -8.63
CA SER A 776 3.02 -3.19 -9.33
C SER A 776 2.03 -3.72 -10.37
N THR A 777 1.33 -2.82 -11.07
CA THR A 777 0.36 -3.16 -12.12
C THR A 777 0.66 -2.44 -13.44
N PRO A 778 0.21 -2.98 -14.59
CA PRO A 778 0.53 -2.43 -15.91
C PRO A 778 -0.08 -1.05 -16.14
N GLY A 779 0.71 -0.15 -16.70
CA GLY A 779 0.24 1.16 -17.16
C GLY A 779 1.41 2.00 -17.62
N ALA A 780 1.32 2.57 -18.82
CA ALA A 780 2.42 3.27 -19.48
C ALA A 780 2.85 4.54 -18.72
N ILE A 781 3.76 4.36 -17.74
CA ILE A 781 4.36 5.41 -16.94
C ILE A 781 5.86 5.49 -17.22
N SER A 782 6.40 6.71 -17.20
CA SER A 782 7.82 6.98 -17.49
C SER A 782 8.72 6.98 -16.24
N TYR A 783 8.20 6.51 -15.10
CA TYR A 783 8.83 6.54 -13.79
C TYR A 783 8.52 5.24 -13.02
N PRO A 784 9.39 4.77 -12.11
CA PRO A 784 9.08 3.62 -11.26
C PRO A 784 7.89 3.93 -10.36
N MET A 785 6.84 3.10 -10.39
CA MET A 785 5.82 3.11 -9.32
C MET A 785 6.33 2.30 -8.12
N ALA A 786 7.00 1.19 -8.40
CA ALA A 786 7.70 0.39 -7.40
C ALA A 786 9.20 0.34 -7.73
N GLN A 787 10.06 0.60 -6.75
CA GLN A 787 11.51 0.48 -6.92
C GLN A 787 12.17 -0.26 -5.74
N GLY A 788 13.11 -1.15 -6.04
CA GLY A 788 13.97 -1.76 -5.02
C GLY A 788 13.25 -2.77 -4.11
N VAL A 789 12.13 -3.33 -4.56
CA VAL A 789 11.31 -4.27 -3.79
C VAL A 789 11.98 -5.63 -3.70
N ILE A 790 12.00 -6.23 -2.51
CA ILE A 790 12.52 -7.59 -2.29
C ILE A 790 11.34 -8.52 -2.03
N VAL A 791 11.21 -9.59 -2.80
CA VAL A 791 10.25 -10.68 -2.57
C VAL A 791 11.06 -11.96 -2.36
N GLU A 792 11.17 -12.43 -1.12
CA GLU A 792 12.10 -13.50 -0.74
C GLU A 792 11.44 -14.65 0.05
N GLY A 793 11.76 -15.91 -0.26
CA GLY A 793 11.39 -17.07 0.58
C GLY A 793 9.88 -17.34 0.72
N ASN A 794 9.03 -16.63 -0.02
CA ASN A 794 7.58 -16.75 0.10
C ASN A 794 7.09 -18.04 -0.56
N ARG A 795 6.02 -18.60 -0.01
CA ARG A 795 5.29 -19.73 -0.58
C ARG A 795 3.91 -19.27 -0.99
N VAL A 796 3.58 -19.31 -2.27
CA VAL A 796 2.27 -18.91 -2.78
C VAL A 796 1.70 -20.09 -3.54
N ARG A 797 0.52 -20.56 -3.14
CA ARG A 797 -0.15 -21.74 -3.70
C ARG A 797 -1.58 -21.41 -4.13
N ASP A 798 -2.06 -22.11 -5.16
CA ASP A 798 -3.46 -22.09 -5.62
C ASP A 798 -4.00 -20.67 -5.93
N ALA A 799 -3.08 -19.80 -6.35
CA ALA A 799 -3.28 -18.40 -6.69
C ALA A 799 -3.29 -18.19 -8.21
N TYR A 800 -3.68 -17.00 -8.68
CA TYR A 800 -3.61 -16.70 -10.12
C TYR A 800 -2.14 -16.51 -10.55
N ALA A 801 -1.39 -15.69 -9.81
CA ALA A 801 0.05 -15.59 -9.92
C ALA A 801 0.72 -15.81 -8.56
N GLY A 802 1.92 -16.38 -8.54
CA GLY A 802 2.77 -16.30 -7.35
C GLY A 802 3.14 -14.85 -7.04
N VAL A 803 3.60 -14.12 -8.06
CA VAL A 803 3.84 -12.66 -8.00
C VAL A 803 3.45 -11.94 -9.30
N HIS A 804 2.95 -10.71 -9.16
CA HIS A 804 2.62 -9.76 -10.22
C HIS A 804 3.66 -8.63 -10.29
N LEU A 805 4.27 -8.46 -11.48
CA LEU A 805 5.17 -7.36 -11.84
C LEU A 805 4.64 -6.63 -13.07
N ALA A 806 5.11 -5.40 -13.29
CA ALA A 806 4.71 -4.57 -14.41
C ALA A 806 5.84 -3.67 -14.93
N ASP A 807 5.60 -2.98 -16.05
CA ASP A 807 6.48 -1.94 -16.64
C ASP A 807 6.87 -0.81 -15.68
N SER A 808 6.05 -0.63 -14.65
CA SER A 808 6.21 0.27 -13.51
C SER A 808 7.02 -0.30 -12.33
N SER A 809 7.47 -1.56 -12.40
CA SER A 809 8.27 -2.26 -11.38
C SER A 809 9.74 -2.24 -11.75
N TYR A 810 10.55 -1.56 -10.95
CA TYR A 810 11.98 -1.37 -11.18
C TYR A 810 12.78 -2.06 -10.07
N ASP A 811 13.94 -2.62 -10.42
CA ASP A 811 14.93 -3.09 -9.44
C ASP A 811 14.36 -4.09 -8.43
N THR A 812 13.45 -4.97 -8.87
CA THR A 812 12.81 -5.97 -7.98
C THR A 812 13.71 -7.19 -7.83
N VAL A 813 13.92 -7.68 -6.61
CA VAL A 813 14.62 -8.96 -6.38
C VAL A 813 13.61 -10.05 -6.04
N LEU A 814 13.66 -11.16 -6.77
CA LEU A 814 12.89 -12.37 -6.50
C LEU A 814 13.84 -13.48 -6.02
N ALA A 815 13.84 -13.76 -4.72
CA ALA A 815 14.79 -14.65 -4.08
C ALA A 815 14.10 -15.89 -3.45
N ASP A 816 14.57 -17.11 -3.75
CA ASP A 816 14.18 -18.34 -3.03
C ASP A 816 12.67 -18.60 -2.81
N ASN A 817 11.80 -18.07 -3.70
CA ASN A 817 10.35 -18.23 -3.61
C ASN A 817 9.86 -19.57 -4.19
N ASP A 818 8.77 -20.11 -3.62
CA ASP A 818 8.09 -21.34 -4.00
C ASP A 818 6.65 -21.05 -4.46
N PHE A 819 6.44 -21.03 -5.77
CA PHE A 819 5.17 -20.64 -6.42
C PHE A 819 4.49 -21.80 -7.17
N ASP A 820 4.48 -22.99 -6.55
CA ASP A 820 3.79 -24.20 -7.02
C ASP A 820 2.25 -24.09 -6.93
N GLY A 821 1.51 -24.87 -7.73
CA GLY A 821 0.03 -24.91 -7.76
C GLY A 821 -0.69 -23.69 -8.35
N ASN A 822 0.01 -22.57 -8.59
CA ASN A 822 -0.59 -21.37 -9.18
C ASN A 822 -0.83 -21.51 -10.68
N ARG A 823 -1.77 -20.75 -11.26
CA ARG A 823 -1.99 -20.72 -12.72
C ARG A 823 -0.74 -20.26 -13.48
N THR A 824 -0.14 -19.15 -13.04
CA THR A 824 1.25 -18.84 -13.35
C THR A 824 2.06 -18.68 -12.08
N ALA A 825 3.34 -19.04 -12.10
CA ALA A 825 4.23 -18.70 -11.00
C ALA A 825 4.51 -17.17 -10.98
N TYR A 826 4.59 -16.54 -12.15
CA TYR A 826 4.96 -15.12 -12.30
C TYR A 826 4.12 -14.48 -13.41
N ALA A 827 3.58 -13.29 -13.14
CA ALA A 827 2.85 -12.49 -14.11
C ALA A 827 3.55 -11.13 -14.25
N ASP A 828 4.57 -11.10 -15.11
CA ASP A 828 5.34 -9.89 -15.43
C ASP A 828 4.86 -9.28 -16.75
N SER A 829 4.51 -7.99 -16.73
CA SER A 829 4.08 -7.24 -17.92
C SER A 829 5.10 -6.19 -18.41
N GLY A 830 6.38 -6.30 -18.05
CA GLY A 830 7.45 -5.46 -18.60
C GLY A 830 8.47 -4.91 -17.59
N SER A 831 8.66 -5.57 -16.44
CA SER A 831 9.50 -5.10 -15.35
C SER A 831 10.94 -4.78 -15.77
N ILE A 832 11.52 -3.78 -15.09
CA ILE A 832 12.81 -3.20 -15.44
C ILE A 832 13.84 -3.61 -14.38
N ARG A 833 14.87 -4.36 -14.81
CA ARG A 833 15.97 -4.85 -13.96
C ARG A 833 15.50 -5.71 -12.77
N THR A 834 14.56 -6.62 -13.02
CA THR A 834 14.23 -7.67 -12.04
C THR A 834 15.38 -8.69 -11.94
N THR A 835 15.90 -8.90 -10.73
CA THR A 835 16.99 -9.83 -10.43
C THR A 835 16.48 -11.06 -9.68
N TRP A 836 17.12 -12.21 -9.91
CA TRP A 836 16.70 -13.49 -9.34
C TRP A 836 17.82 -14.10 -8.51
N VAL A 837 17.47 -14.62 -7.34
CA VAL A 837 18.42 -15.23 -6.38
C VAL A 837 17.90 -16.59 -5.95
N ARG A 838 18.81 -17.58 -5.85
CA ARG A 838 18.54 -18.91 -5.29
C ARG A 838 19.74 -19.42 -4.50
N ASN A 839 19.50 -20.01 -3.33
CA ASN A 839 20.55 -20.47 -2.39
C ASN A 839 21.64 -19.39 -2.21
N GLY A 840 21.21 -18.14 -1.96
CA GLY A 840 22.09 -16.98 -1.81
C GLY A 840 22.97 -16.61 -3.01
N GLN A 841 22.73 -17.14 -4.20
CA GLN A 841 23.45 -16.80 -5.44
C GLN A 841 22.51 -16.23 -6.51
N ALA A 842 23.01 -15.33 -7.35
CA ALA A 842 22.26 -14.87 -8.52
C ALA A 842 22.04 -16.03 -9.49
N GLY A 843 20.77 -16.36 -9.76
CA GLY A 843 20.39 -17.54 -10.56
C GLY A 843 20.23 -17.25 -12.05
N LEU A 844 20.27 -18.31 -12.87
CA LEU A 844 19.92 -18.22 -14.30
C LEU A 844 18.42 -17.90 -14.43
N TYR A 845 18.05 -16.79 -15.07
CA TYR A 845 16.63 -16.51 -15.37
C TYR A 845 16.41 -15.75 -16.68
N MET A 846 15.41 -16.19 -17.44
CA MET A 846 14.99 -15.57 -18.70
C MET A 846 13.99 -14.43 -18.47
N PRO A 847 14.18 -13.24 -19.08
CA PRO A 847 13.10 -12.27 -19.23
C PRO A 847 12.03 -12.78 -20.21
N LEU A 848 10.88 -12.11 -20.31
CA LEU A 848 9.88 -12.45 -21.32
C LEU A 848 10.49 -12.44 -22.73
N GLY A 849 10.31 -13.54 -23.46
CA GLY A 849 10.58 -13.59 -24.89
C GLY A 849 9.43 -12.96 -25.67
N THR A 850 9.75 -12.26 -26.76
CA THR A 850 8.77 -11.85 -27.76
C THR A 850 8.61 -12.93 -28.82
N ALA A 851 7.38 -13.18 -29.26
CA ALA A 851 7.07 -14.12 -30.34
C ALA A 851 6.22 -13.43 -31.41
N ALA A 852 6.75 -13.33 -32.63
CA ALA A 852 6.08 -12.70 -33.77
C ALA A 852 5.85 -13.72 -34.90
N LEU A 853 4.71 -13.62 -35.58
CA LEU A 853 4.43 -14.40 -36.78
C LEU A 853 5.08 -13.74 -38.00
N GLY A 854 5.97 -14.47 -38.68
CA GLY A 854 6.52 -14.09 -39.98
C GLY A 854 5.49 -14.29 -41.10
N LEU A 855 5.60 -13.45 -42.14
CA LEU A 855 4.77 -13.52 -43.35
C LEU A 855 4.99 -14.82 -44.16
N ASP A 856 6.06 -15.55 -43.82
CA ASP A 856 6.42 -16.88 -44.33
C ASP A 856 5.72 -18.04 -43.56
N GLY A 857 4.89 -17.73 -42.56
CA GLY A 857 4.21 -18.72 -41.71
C GLY A 857 5.07 -19.29 -40.58
N THR A 858 6.30 -18.79 -40.41
CA THR A 858 7.21 -19.17 -39.31
C THR A 858 6.97 -18.29 -38.08
N ALA A 859 7.17 -18.82 -36.87
CA ALA A 859 7.17 -18.00 -35.67
C ALA A 859 8.62 -17.69 -35.24
N ARG A 860 8.90 -16.41 -35.01
CA ARG A 860 10.23 -15.92 -34.65
C ARG A 860 10.19 -15.49 -33.19
N LEU A 861 11.00 -16.17 -32.38
CA LEU A 861 11.18 -15.90 -30.97
C LEU A 861 12.50 -15.19 -30.74
N SER A 862 12.49 -14.18 -29.87
CA SER A 862 13.70 -13.56 -29.33
C SER A 862 13.53 -13.20 -27.87
N TRP A 863 14.58 -13.40 -27.09
CA TRP A 863 14.67 -13.03 -25.67
C TRP A 863 16.02 -12.36 -25.41
N ALA A 864 16.21 -11.75 -24.24
CA ALA A 864 17.52 -11.23 -23.86
C ALA A 864 18.43 -12.38 -23.35
N PRO A 865 19.76 -12.28 -23.52
CA PRO A 865 20.70 -13.27 -22.99
C PRO A 865 20.59 -13.42 -21.47
N VAL A 866 20.63 -14.67 -21.01
CA VAL A 866 20.69 -15.00 -19.59
C VAL A 866 22.15 -15.14 -19.17
N ALA A 867 22.58 -14.36 -18.19
CA ALA A 867 23.92 -14.46 -17.64
C ALA A 867 24.13 -15.85 -17.02
N GLY A 868 25.20 -16.55 -17.42
CA GLY A 868 25.54 -17.89 -16.94
C GLY A 868 24.83 -19.06 -17.65
N ALA A 869 23.89 -18.81 -18.56
CA ALA A 869 23.24 -19.88 -19.31
C ALA A 869 24.13 -20.39 -20.45
N GLU A 870 24.27 -21.71 -20.55
CA GLU A 870 25.01 -22.39 -21.62
C GLU A 870 24.11 -22.70 -22.83
N GLY A 871 22.79 -22.78 -22.60
CA GLY A 871 21.82 -22.86 -23.66
C GLY A 871 20.38 -22.70 -23.20
N TYR A 872 19.47 -22.89 -24.16
CA TYR A 872 18.03 -22.71 -24.00
C TYR A 872 17.26 -23.87 -24.64
N THR A 873 16.14 -24.29 -24.05
CA THR A 873 15.12 -25.16 -24.65
C THR A 873 13.89 -24.34 -25.04
N VAL A 874 13.20 -24.77 -26.11
CA VAL A 874 12.01 -24.10 -26.65
C VAL A 874 10.91 -25.13 -26.88
N SER A 875 9.75 -24.90 -26.29
CA SER A 875 8.55 -25.75 -26.40
C SER A 875 7.33 -24.92 -26.81
N ARG A 876 6.26 -25.55 -27.29
CA ARG A 876 5.09 -24.87 -27.87
C ARG A 876 3.77 -25.57 -27.54
N SER A 877 2.68 -24.82 -27.39
CA SER A 877 1.31 -25.33 -27.26
C SER A 877 0.26 -24.43 -27.90
N LEU A 878 -0.87 -25.02 -28.31
CA LEU A 878 -2.08 -24.30 -28.74
C LEU A 878 -2.82 -23.65 -27.56
N TYR A 879 -2.54 -24.10 -26.33
CA TYR A 879 -3.20 -23.63 -25.11
C TYR A 879 -2.16 -23.02 -24.16
N GLU A 880 -2.55 -21.96 -23.46
CA GLU A 880 -1.68 -21.24 -22.51
C GLU A 880 -1.13 -22.15 -21.40
N GLU A 881 -1.88 -23.19 -21.02
CA GLU A 881 -1.55 -24.13 -19.95
C GLU A 881 -0.97 -25.46 -20.47
N GLY A 882 -0.67 -25.55 -21.77
CA GLY A 882 -0.13 -26.77 -22.37
C GLY A 882 -1.19 -27.85 -22.70
N PRO A 883 -0.77 -29.12 -22.89
CA PRO A 883 0.60 -29.61 -22.80
C PRO A 883 1.53 -28.96 -23.83
N TYR A 884 2.79 -28.75 -23.45
CA TYR A 884 3.81 -28.16 -24.31
C TYR A 884 4.65 -29.25 -25.00
N GLU A 885 4.80 -29.15 -26.31
CA GLU A 885 5.67 -30.00 -27.15
C GLU A 885 7.06 -29.35 -27.25
N LEU A 886 8.12 -30.08 -26.90
CA LEU A 886 9.50 -29.60 -27.06
C LEU A 886 9.87 -29.52 -28.55
N LEU A 887 10.20 -28.32 -29.03
CA LEU A 887 10.65 -28.07 -30.39
C LEU A 887 12.16 -28.27 -30.56
N GLY A 888 12.94 -28.00 -29.51
CA GLY A 888 14.39 -28.25 -29.49
C GLY A 888 15.16 -27.35 -28.52
N SER A 889 16.47 -27.26 -28.73
CA SER A 889 17.37 -26.38 -27.96
C SER A 889 18.23 -25.49 -28.86
N THR A 890 18.74 -24.39 -28.31
CA THR A 890 19.56 -23.37 -28.98
C THR A 890 20.49 -22.71 -27.97
N ALA A 891 21.73 -22.37 -28.37
CA ALA A 891 22.62 -21.52 -27.58
C ALA A 891 22.40 -20.01 -27.87
N ASN A 892 21.62 -19.69 -28.92
CA ASN A 892 21.32 -18.31 -29.30
C ASN A 892 20.10 -17.80 -28.53
N THR A 893 20.00 -16.48 -28.36
CA THR A 893 18.87 -15.81 -27.70
C THR A 893 17.64 -15.64 -28.61
N SER A 894 17.49 -16.56 -29.57
CA SER A 894 16.43 -16.58 -30.55
C SER A 894 16.20 -18.00 -31.09
N TYR A 895 14.98 -18.23 -31.56
CA TYR A 895 14.56 -19.50 -32.16
C TYR A 895 13.53 -19.23 -33.27
N ILE A 896 13.55 -20.04 -34.33
CA ILE A 896 12.58 -19.96 -35.42
C ILE A 896 11.81 -21.28 -35.45
N ASP A 897 10.53 -21.25 -35.06
CA ASP A 897 9.62 -22.35 -35.30
C ASP A 897 9.09 -22.26 -36.73
N VAL A 898 9.69 -23.07 -37.61
CA VAL A 898 9.29 -23.19 -39.02
C VAL A 898 7.96 -23.92 -39.22
N ASN A 899 7.39 -24.52 -38.18
CA ASN A 899 6.18 -25.33 -38.22
C ASN A 899 4.98 -24.62 -37.55
N ALA A 900 5.03 -23.29 -37.38
CA ALA A 900 4.00 -22.50 -36.69
C ALA A 900 2.69 -22.30 -37.47
N ALA A 901 2.60 -22.77 -38.72
CA ALA A 901 1.37 -22.95 -39.51
C ALA A 901 0.37 -21.74 -39.57
N GLY A 902 0.82 -20.52 -39.25
CA GLY A 902 -0.03 -19.33 -39.16
C GLY A 902 -1.02 -19.31 -37.98
N LEU A 903 -0.88 -20.18 -36.98
CA LEU A 903 -1.76 -20.21 -35.80
C LEU A 903 -1.15 -19.46 -34.61
N PRO A 904 -1.97 -18.82 -33.74
CA PRO A 904 -1.49 -18.26 -32.49
C PRO A 904 -1.12 -19.40 -31.52
N TYR A 905 0.17 -19.52 -31.23
CA TYR A 905 0.72 -20.47 -30.26
C TYR A 905 1.26 -19.75 -29.03
N TYR A 906 1.29 -20.48 -27.91
CA TYR A 906 2.07 -20.15 -26.73
C TYR A 906 3.38 -20.92 -26.78
N TYR A 907 4.47 -20.26 -26.44
CA TYR A 907 5.80 -20.86 -26.34
C TYR A 907 6.27 -20.85 -24.90
N GLN A 908 7.06 -21.85 -24.55
CA GLN A 908 7.74 -21.99 -23.27
C GLN A 908 9.24 -22.04 -23.57
N LEU A 909 10.00 -21.20 -22.88
CA LEU A 909 11.43 -20.97 -23.11
C LEU A 909 12.17 -21.21 -21.80
N GLN A 910 13.26 -22.00 -21.83
CA GLN A 910 13.95 -22.38 -20.60
C GLN A 910 15.47 -22.35 -20.72
N ALA A 911 16.15 -21.73 -19.75
CA ALA A 911 17.61 -21.66 -19.70
C ALA A 911 18.21 -22.81 -18.88
N TYR A 912 19.43 -23.24 -19.24
CA TYR A 912 20.18 -24.27 -18.52
C TYR A 912 21.69 -24.00 -18.54
N ASN A 913 22.40 -24.60 -17.58
CA ASN A 913 23.84 -24.85 -17.52
C ASN A 913 24.06 -26.27 -16.97
N ASP A 914 25.23 -26.86 -17.23
CA ASP A 914 25.56 -28.23 -16.85
C ASP A 914 25.94 -28.38 -15.36
N ASP A 915 26.14 -27.27 -14.63
CA ASP A 915 26.46 -27.26 -13.19
C ASP A 915 25.23 -27.41 -12.26
N ASP A 916 24.01 -27.01 -12.69
CA ASP A 916 22.78 -27.12 -11.89
C ASP A 916 21.97 -28.39 -12.24
N ALA A 917 22.34 -29.52 -11.63
CA ALA A 917 21.54 -30.75 -11.65
C ALA A 917 20.28 -30.63 -10.75
N GLY A 918 19.32 -29.78 -11.13
CA GLY A 918 18.20 -29.39 -10.26
C GLY A 918 16.91 -28.99 -10.98
N VAL A 919 16.73 -27.68 -11.27
CA VAL A 919 15.43 -27.10 -11.67
C VAL A 919 15.63 -26.05 -12.78
N PRO A 920 15.39 -26.39 -14.06
CA PRO A 920 15.53 -25.44 -15.16
C PRO A 920 14.27 -24.56 -15.34
N TYR A 921 14.41 -23.23 -15.36
CA TYR A 921 13.28 -22.29 -15.32
C TYR A 921 12.65 -22.02 -16.68
N THR A 922 11.32 -21.93 -16.73
CA THR A 922 10.57 -21.67 -17.96
C THR A 922 9.84 -20.34 -17.93
N THR A 923 10.12 -19.44 -18.87
CA THR A 923 9.27 -18.28 -19.20
C THR A 923 8.25 -18.66 -20.29
N ARG A 924 7.13 -17.92 -20.40
CA ARG A 924 6.10 -18.14 -21.43
C ARG A 924 5.98 -16.90 -22.33
N ALA A 925 5.88 -17.12 -23.64
CA ALA A 925 5.69 -16.08 -24.65
C ALA A 925 4.45 -16.40 -25.50
N LYS A 926 3.54 -15.44 -25.64
CA LYS A 926 2.36 -15.57 -26.53
C LYS A 926 2.68 -14.96 -27.89
N MET A 927 2.32 -15.65 -28.97
CA MET A 927 2.37 -15.08 -30.31
C MET A 927 1.20 -14.11 -30.53
N GLU A 928 1.50 -12.88 -30.95
CA GLU A 928 0.49 -11.88 -31.30
C GLU A 928 0.59 -11.42 -32.77
N LEU A 929 -0.55 -11.05 -33.36
CA LEU A 929 -0.60 -10.49 -34.71
C LEU A 929 -0.23 -9.00 -34.65
N VAL A 930 0.94 -8.67 -35.17
CA VAL A 930 1.42 -7.28 -35.27
C VAL A 930 1.05 -6.70 -36.64
N GLN A 931 0.59 -5.45 -36.66
CA GLN A 931 0.35 -4.73 -37.91
C GLN A 931 1.68 -4.45 -38.61
N ALA A 932 1.93 -5.14 -39.72
CA ALA A 932 3.15 -4.99 -40.53
C ALA A 932 3.11 -3.83 -41.54
N GLY A 933 2.03 -3.04 -41.61
CA GLY A 933 1.90 -1.97 -42.59
C GLY A 933 0.48 -1.39 -42.67
N ALA A 934 0.35 -0.25 -43.35
CA ALA A 934 -0.92 0.33 -43.79
C ALA A 934 -0.72 1.26 -44.98
N TYR A 935 -1.73 1.39 -45.82
CA TYR A 935 -1.77 2.34 -46.93
C TYR A 935 -3.17 2.93 -47.04
N ASP A 936 -3.27 4.26 -47.02
CA ASP A 936 -4.55 4.97 -47.14
C ASP A 936 -4.83 5.27 -48.62
N THR A 937 -5.85 4.62 -49.19
CA THR A 937 -6.24 4.86 -50.58
C THR A 937 -7.06 6.15 -50.68
N PRO A 938 -6.89 6.99 -51.72
CA PRO A 938 -7.54 8.31 -51.79
C PRO A 938 -9.09 8.33 -51.77
N GLY A 939 -9.77 7.20 -52.00
CA GLY A 939 -11.20 7.07 -51.81
C GLY A 939 -11.57 5.93 -50.84
N ARG A 940 -12.83 5.50 -50.91
CA ARG A 940 -13.29 4.35 -50.14
C ARG A 940 -12.93 3.04 -50.82
N ALA A 941 -12.03 2.28 -50.20
CA ALA A 941 -11.75 0.89 -50.58
C ALA A 941 -12.95 -0.04 -50.32
N PHE A 942 -13.31 -0.88 -51.30
CA PHE A 942 -14.46 -1.80 -51.25
C PHE A 942 -14.07 -3.28 -51.34
N LYS A 943 -13.05 -3.60 -52.15
CA LYS A 943 -12.55 -4.97 -52.40
C LYS A 943 -11.05 -4.94 -52.72
N ILE A 944 -10.40 -6.08 -52.50
CA ILE A 944 -8.98 -6.30 -52.81
C ILE A 944 -8.81 -7.66 -53.49
N ALA A 945 -7.90 -7.74 -54.46
CA ALA A 945 -7.37 -8.98 -55.01
C ALA A 945 -5.84 -8.91 -54.97
N VAL A 946 -5.14 -9.98 -54.61
CA VAL A 946 -3.68 -9.97 -54.40
C VAL A 946 -3.03 -11.10 -55.20
N SER A 947 -1.89 -10.84 -55.84
CA SER A 947 -1.03 -11.84 -56.46
C SER A 947 0.40 -11.36 -56.56
N GLY A 948 1.37 -12.23 -56.28
CA GLY A 948 2.80 -11.97 -56.54
C GLY A 948 3.39 -10.75 -55.83
N GLY A 949 2.84 -10.33 -54.68
CA GLY A 949 3.23 -9.10 -53.99
C GLY A 949 2.54 -7.82 -54.48
N VAL A 950 1.56 -7.92 -55.39
CA VAL A 950 0.77 -6.77 -55.88
C VAL A 950 -0.68 -6.90 -55.42
N ALA A 951 -1.24 -5.82 -54.88
CA ALA A 951 -2.63 -5.69 -54.46
C ALA A 951 -3.42 -4.75 -55.37
N TYR A 952 -4.51 -5.26 -55.93
CA TYR A 952 -5.48 -4.51 -56.73
C TYR A 952 -6.66 -4.13 -55.83
N VAL A 953 -6.78 -2.85 -55.50
CA VAL A 953 -7.79 -2.31 -54.57
C VAL A 953 -8.86 -1.56 -55.35
N ALA A 954 -10.11 -2.00 -55.21
CA ALA A 954 -11.29 -1.30 -55.72
C ALA A 954 -11.54 -0.06 -54.85
N ASP A 955 -11.24 1.12 -55.39
CA ASP A 955 -11.21 2.40 -54.66
C ASP A 955 -12.10 3.43 -55.36
N GLN A 956 -13.31 3.65 -54.82
CA GLN A 956 -14.37 4.56 -55.28
C GLN A 956 -14.22 5.16 -56.70
N GLY A 957 -14.61 4.39 -57.73
CA GLY A 957 -14.55 4.82 -59.13
C GLY A 957 -13.22 4.54 -59.83
N SER A 958 -12.28 3.89 -59.16
CA SER A 958 -11.00 3.46 -59.69
C SER A 958 -10.60 2.07 -59.18
N ILE A 959 -9.52 1.53 -59.74
CA ILE A 959 -8.73 0.46 -59.14
C ILE A 959 -7.33 1.02 -58.91
N ARG A 960 -6.83 0.93 -57.67
CA ARG A 960 -5.43 1.21 -57.33
C ARG A 960 -4.64 -0.08 -57.40
N VAL A 961 -3.39 0.01 -57.85
CA VAL A 961 -2.46 -1.10 -57.90
C VAL A 961 -1.33 -0.77 -56.95
N LEU A 962 -1.19 -1.55 -55.88
CA LEU A 962 -0.22 -1.31 -54.81
C LEU A 962 0.84 -2.41 -54.80
N ASP A 963 2.11 -2.04 -54.69
CA ASP A 963 3.17 -2.94 -54.25
C ASP A 963 2.99 -3.18 -52.75
N VAL A 964 2.77 -4.44 -52.38
CA VAL A 964 2.66 -4.94 -51.01
C VAL A 964 3.72 -6.01 -50.72
N ALA A 965 4.76 -6.13 -51.54
CA ALA A 965 5.88 -7.05 -51.34
C ALA A 965 6.74 -6.66 -50.12
N GLN A 966 6.69 -5.40 -49.68
CA GLN A 966 7.30 -4.89 -48.45
C GLN A 966 6.24 -4.15 -47.62
N PRO A 967 5.62 -4.80 -46.62
CA PRO A 967 4.51 -4.21 -45.86
C PRO A 967 4.83 -2.88 -45.15
N ASP A 968 6.06 -2.70 -44.67
CA ASP A 968 6.52 -1.43 -44.07
C ASP A 968 6.69 -0.29 -45.10
N SER A 969 6.56 -0.57 -46.40
CA SER A 969 6.74 0.39 -47.50
C SER A 969 5.78 0.10 -48.67
N VAL A 970 4.48 0.00 -48.39
CA VAL A 970 3.45 -0.12 -49.44
C VAL A 970 3.47 1.13 -50.34
N GLN A 971 3.51 0.93 -51.65
CA GLN A 971 3.59 1.99 -52.66
C GLN A 971 2.53 1.80 -53.75
N GLU A 972 1.95 2.88 -54.27
CA GLU A 972 1.09 2.79 -55.46
C GLU A 972 1.94 2.68 -56.72
N LEU A 973 1.77 1.59 -57.46
CA LEU A 973 2.40 1.33 -58.76
C LEU A 973 1.65 2.04 -59.89
N GLY A 974 0.32 2.07 -59.81
CA GLY A 974 -0.54 2.69 -60.82
C GLY A 974 -2.02 2.63 -60.46
N SER A 975 -2.86 3.23 -61.29
CA SER A 975 -4.32 3.18 -61.13
C SER A 975 -5.06 3.31 -62.46
N VAL A 976 -6.33 2.89 -62.45
CA VAL A 976 -7.22 2.94 -63.61
C VAL A 976 -8.63 3.37 -63.19
N THR A 977 -9.13 4.43 -63.82
CA THR A 977 -10.48 4.97 -63.55
C THR A 977 -11.54 4.15 -64.28
N LEU A 978 -12.62 3.83 -63.58
CA LEU A 978 -13.82 3.18 -64.11
C LEU A 978 -15.01 4.16 -64.10
N ASN A 979 -16.10 3.82 -64.79
CA ASN A 979 -17.24 4.74 -64.95
C ASN A 979 -18.17 4.78 -63.73
N GLY A 980 -17.95 3.91 -62.74
CA GLY A 980 -18.74 3.82 -61.51
C GLY A 980 -17.99 3.07 -60.42
N ASN A 981 -18.58 3.03 -59.22
CA ASN A 981 -17.97 2.36 -58.06
C ASN A 981 -17.81 0.86 -58.30
N THR A 982 -16.58 0.37 -58.18
CA THR A 982 -16.22 -1.04 -58.33
C THR A 982 -16.82 -1.87 -57.19
N ALA A 983 -17.72 -2.79 -57.53
CA ALA A 983 -18.43 -3.64 -56.58
C ALA A 983 -17.72 -4.98 -56.32
N ALA A 984 -17.02 -5.52 -57.31
CA ALA A 984 -16.25 -6.76 -57.19
C ALA A 984 -14.99 -6.76 -58.07
N LEU A 985 -14.00 -7.56 -57.64
CA LEU A 985 -12.76 -7.85 -58.34
C LEU A 985 -12.51 -9.36 -58.35
N ALA A 986 -11.93 -9.86 -59.44
CA ALA A 986 -11.34 -11.20 -59.52
C ALA A 986 -10.12 -11.18 -60.45
N LEU A 987 -9.03 -11.83 -60.06
CA LEU A 987 -7.78 -11.89 -60.83
C LEU A 987 -7.58 -13.31 -61.37
N SER A 988 -7.14 -13.45 -62.62
CA SER A 988 -6.78 -14.73 -63.23
C SER A 988 -5.61 -14.56 -64.19
N GLY A 989 -4.42 -14.96 -63.75
CA GLY A 989 -3.17 -14.66 -64.44
C GLY A 989 -2.99 -13.15 -64.60
N ASN A 990 -2.62 -12.70 -65.80
CA ASN A 990 -2.40 -11.28 -66.11
C ASN A 990 -3.70 -10.50 -66.41
N ARG A 991 -4.88 -11.07 -66.11
CA ARG A 991 -6.17 -10.39 -66.33
C ARG A 991 -6.89 -10.12 -65.02
N LEU A 992 -7.22 -8.85 -64.79
CA LEU A 992 -8.11 -8.42 -63.71
C LEU A 992 -9.51 -8.18 -64.27
N TYR A 993 -10.51 -8.73 -63.59
CA TYR A 993 -11.92 -8.60 -63.91
C TYR A 993 -12.60 -7.78 -62.83
N ALA A 994 -13.35 -6.76 -63.24
CA ALA A 994 -13.96 -5.80 -62.33
C ALA A 994 -15.40 -5.49 -62.75
N THR A 995 -16.31 -5.32 -61.80
CA THR A 995 -17.67 -4.84 -62.08
C THR A 995 -17.92 -3.50 -61.42
N ASP A 996 -18.59 -2.60 -62.13
CA ASP A 996 -19.30 -1.48 -61.52
C ASP A 996 -20.82 -1.80 -61.49
N SER A 997 -21.66 -0.79 -61.24
CA SER A 997 -23.12 -0.95 -61.20
C SER A 997 -23.76 -1.30 -62.55
N ALA A 998 -23.06 -1.10 -63.68
CA ALA A 998 -23.59 -1.17 -65.04
C ALA A 998 -22.73 -1.98 -66.03
N ARG A 999 -21.49 -2.35 -65.70
CA ARG A 999 -20.52 -2.99 -66.60
C ARG A 999 -19.65 -4.04 -65.92
N LEU A 1000 -19.23 -5.02 -66.72
CA LEU A 1000 -18.06 -5.88 -66.46
C LEU A 1000 -16.92 -5.37 -67.32
N TYR A 1001 -15.76 -5.17 -66.71
CA TYR A 1001 -14.49 -4.79 -67.31
C TYR A 1001 -13.53 -5.98 -67.31
N VAL A 1002 -12.74 -6.08 -68.39
CA VAL A 1002 -11.57 -6.95 -68.47
C VAL A 1002 -10.36 -6.06 -68.66
N LEU A 1003 -9.40 -6.15 -67.75
CA LEU A 1003 -8.18 -5.36 -67.74
C LEU A 1003 -6.96 -6.25 -67.92
N ASP A 1004 -5.99 -5.77 -68.70
CA ASP A 1004 -4.62 -6.27 -68.66
C ASP A 1004 -3.93 -5.67 -67.45
N VAL A 1005 -3.30 -6.53 -66.65
CA VAL A 1005 -2.47 -6.16 -65.50
C VAL A 1005 -1.12 -6.87 -65.54
N SER A 1006 -0.65 -7.25 -66.73
CA SER A 1006 0.71 -7.77 -66.96
C SER A 1006 1.81 -6.77 -66.61
N ASP A 1007 1.52 -5.47 -66.74
CA ASP A 1007 2.29 -4.38 -66.15
C ASP A 1007 1.44 -3.74 -65.02
N PRO A 1008 1.76 -4.02 -63.74
CA PRO A 1008 1.08 -3.41 -62.59
C PRO A 1008 1.14 -1.87 -62.54
N ALA A 1009 2.14 -1.23 -63.17
CA ALA A 1009 2.25 0.22 -63.21
C ALA A 1009 1.37 0.85 -64.30
N ALA A 1010 0.94 0.06 -65.29
CA ALA A 1010 0.15 0.51 -66.42
C ALA A 1010 -1.05 -0.43 -66.72
N PRO A 1011 -2.03 -0.57 -65.79
CA PRO A 1011 -3.23 -1.38 -66.03
C PRO A 1011 -4.09 -0.81 -67.17
N VAL A 1012 -4.45 -1.63 -68.16
CA VAL A 1012 -5.20 -1.20 -69.36
C VAL A 1012 -6.54 -1.93 -69.48
N ILE A 1013 -7.63 -1.20 -69.70
CA ILE A 1013 -8.94 -1.81 -70.01
C ILE A 1013 -8.90 -2.39 -71.44
N LEU A 1014 -8.89 -3.72 -71.55
CA LEU A 1014 -8.94 -4.45 -72.83
C LEU A 1014 -10.35 -4.44 -73.45
N GLY A 1015 -11.38 -4.31 -72.61
CA GLY A 1015 -12.76 -4.14 -73.05
C GLY A 1015 -13.76 -4.19 -71.90
N SER A 1016 -15.03 -3.94 -72.21
CA SER A 1016 -16.12 -4.04 -71.24
C SER A 1016 -17.47 -4.29 -71.89
N THR A 1017 -18.37 -4.94 -71.16
CA THR A 1017 -19.75 -5.25 -71.58
C THR A 1017 -20.76 -4.83 -70.51
N ALA A 1018 -22.03 -4.69 -70.88
CA ALA A 1018 -23.08 -4.25 -69.95
C ALA A 1018 -23.49 -5.37 -68.97
N VAL A 1019 -23.53 -5.05 -67.68
CA VAL A 1019 -23.94 -5.95 -66.60
C VAL A 1019 -24.72 -5.16 -65.54
N THR A 1020 -25.99 -5.48 -65.35
CA THR A 1020 -26.79 -4.89 -64.25
C THR A 1020 -26.39 -5.52 -62.92
N ASN A 1021 -26.05 -4.70 -61.93
CA ASN A 1021 -25.82 -5.06 -60.52
C ASN A 1021 -24.75 -6.15 -60.28
N GLY A 1022 -23.60 -6.08 -60.95
CA GLY A 1022 -22.50 -7.05 -60.78
C GLY A 1022 -21.88 -7.03 -59.38
N SER A 1023 -22.39 -7.85 -58.45
CA SER A 1023 -22.05 -7.81 -57.02
C SER A 1023 -20.87 -8.71 -56.61
N ASN A 1024 -20.53 -9.70 -57.44
CA ASN A 1024 -19.45 -10.65 -57.17
C ASN A 1024 -18.97 -11.29 -58.48
N ILE A 1025 -17.71 -11.71 -58.55
CA ILE A 1025 -17.08 -12.27 -59.76
C ILE A 1025 -16.29 -13.54 -59.39
N ARG A 1026 -16.37 -14.57 -60.25
CA ARG A 1026 -15.37 -15.65 -60.35
C ARG A 1026 -14.97 -15.88 -61.79
N VAL A 1027 -13.78 -16.43 -61.98
CA VAL A 1027 -13.17 -16.68 -63.30
C VAL A 1027 -12.75 -18.14 -63.36
N SER A 1028 -13.04 -18.82 -64.47
CA SER A 1028 -12.60 -20.17 -64.78
C SER A 1028 -12.21 -20.24 -66.26
N GLY A 1029 -10.90 -20.23 -66.53
CA GLY A 1029 -10.38 -19.99 -67.89
C GLY A 1029 -10.85 -18.64 -68.44
N ASP A 1030 -11.36 -18.64 -69.68
CA ASP A 1030 -11.94 -17.44 -70.32
C ASP A 1030 -13.40 -17.14 -69.87
N MET A 1031 -13.98 -17.93 -68.97
CA MET A 1031 -15.37 -17.79 -68.54
C MET A 1031 -15.47 -17.02 -67.23
N VAL A 1032 -16.24 -15.93 -67.25
CA VAL A 1032 -16.44 -15.03 -66.10
C VAL A 1032 -17.88 -15.14 -65.61
N TYR A 1033 -18.03 -15.50 -64.34
CA TYR A 1033 -19.30 -15.72 -63.65
C TYR A 1033 -19.56 -14.50 -62.77
N VAL A 1034 -20.65 -13.78 -63.04
CA VAL A 1034 -20.98 -12.53 -62.34
C VAL A 1034 -22.31 -12.68 -61.61
N ALA A 1035 -22.29 -12.53 -60.29
CA ALA A 1035 -23.49 -12.44 -59.46
C ALA A 1035 -24.20 -11.10 -59.74
N ARG A 1036 -25.53 -11.12 -59.90
CA ARG A 1036 -26.33 -9.95 -60.33
C ARG A 1036 -27.47 -9.59 -59.38
N GLY A 1037 -27.35 -9.99 -58.12
CA GLY A 1037 -28.36 -9.80 -57.08
C GLY A 1037 -29.65 -10.56 -57.43
N THR A 1038 -30.79 -9.89 -57.33
CA THR A 1038 -32.12 -10.43 -57.67
C THR A 1038 -32.29 -10.85 -59.14
N ASN A 1039 -31.37 -10.45 -60.04
CA ASN A 1039 -31.38 -10.90 -61.44
C ASN A 1039 -30.79 -12.31 -61.62
N GLY A 1040 -30.30 -12.94 -60.54
CA GLY A 1040 -29.57 -14.21 -60.56
C GLY A 1040 -28.09 -14.00 -60.89
N PHE A 1041 -27.53 -14.78 -61.83
CA PHE A 1041 -26.15 -14.61 -62.28
C PHE A 1041 -26.01 -14.77 -63.79
N SER A 1042 -24.94 -14.20 -64.36
CA SER A 1042 -24.60 -14.30 -65.78
C SER A 1042 -23.19 -14.83 -65.98
N ILE A 1043 -23.00 -15.56 -67.08
CA ILE A 1043 -21.72 -16.11 -67.50
C ILE A 1043 -21.32 -15.45 -68.82
N TYR A 1044 -20.13 -14.87 -68.87
CA TYR A 1044 -19.57 -14.17 -70.01
C TYR A 1044 -18.34 -14.90 -70.54
N ASN A 1045 -18.20 -14.99 -71.87
CA ASN A 1045 -16.96 -15.44 -72.50
C ASN A 1045 -16.08 -14.21 -72.77
N THR A 1046 -14.86 -14.25 -72.27
CA THR A 1046 -13.87 -13.16 -72.33
C THR A 1046 -12.61 -13.51 -73.13
N ALA A 1047 -12.62 -14.63 -73.87
CA ALA A 1047 -11.50 -15.06 -74.72
C ALA A 1047 -11.03 -13.97 -75.69
N ASN A 1048 -11.99 -13.25 -76.28
CA ASN A 1048 -11.75 -11.99 -76.98
C ASN A 1048 -12.29 -10.81 -76.15
N PRO A 1049 -11.45 -10.07 -75.39
CA PRO A 1049 -11.91 -8.98 -74.54
C PRO A 1049 -12.44 -7.78 -75.33
N ALA A 1050 -12.11 -7.64 -76.62
CA ALA A 1050 -12.70 -6.61 -77.48
C ALA A 1050 -14.15 -6.94 -77.91
N SER A 1051 -14.64 -8.15 -77.65
CA SER A 1051 -16.00 -8.61 -78.00
C SER A 1051 -16.55 -9.58 -76.97
N ILE A 1052 -16.79 -9.08 -75.75
CA ILE A 1052 -17.28 -9.88 -74.61
C ILE A 1052 -18.78 -10.18 -74.78
N ALA A 1053 -19.12 -11.46 -74.96
CA ALA A 1053 -20.49 -11.93 -75.12
C ALA A 1053 -21.00 -12.66 -73.86
N ALA A 1054 -22.25 -12.43 -73.50
CA ALA A 1054 -22.95 -13.24 -72.49
C ALA A 1054 -23.25 -14.62 -73.09
N VAL A 1055 -22.73 -15.69 -72.49
CA VAL A 1055 -22.98 -17.08 -72.89
C VAL A 1055 -24.30 -17.58 -72.31
N LYS A 1056 -24.60 -17.19 -71.06
CA LYS A 1056 -25.85 -17.56 -70.39
C LYS A 1056 -26.18 -16.55 -69.29
N THR A 1057 -27.48 -16.31 -69.08
CA THR A 1057 -27.99 -15.71 -67.85
C THR A 1057 -28.93 -16.70 -67.19
N VAL A 1058 -28.81 -16.85 -65.88
CA VAL A 1058 -29.63 -17.74 -65.05
C VAL A 1058 -30.36 -16.85 -64.05
N SER A 1059 -31.67 -16.73 -64.21
CA SER A 1059 -32.56 -15.89 -63.41
C SER A 1059 -33.61 -16.74 -62.68
N GLY A 1060 -34.36 -16.16 -61.76
CA GLY A 1060 -35.32 -16.89 -60.92
C GLY A 1060 -34.68 -17.64 -59.75
N LEU A 1061 -33.45 -17.28 -59.36
CA LEU A 1061 -32.71 -17.85 -58.23
C LEU A 1061 -32.77 -16.96 -56.97
N GLY A 1062 -33.70 -16.01 -56.91
CA GLY A 1062 -33.73 -15.00 -55.85
C GLY A 1062 -32.48 -14.11 -55.84
N ASN A 1063 -32.09 -13.60 -54.67
CA ASN A 1063 -30.94 -12.71 -54.54
C ASN A 1063 -29.61 -13.49 -54.52
N VAL A 1064 -28.83 -13.41 -55.60
CA VAL A 1064 -27.49 -13.99 -55.71
C VAL A 1064 -26.42 -12.94 -55.39
N SER A 1065 -25.84 -13.04 -54.19
CA SER A 1065 -24.80 -12.12 -53.66
C SER A 1065 -23.38 -12.68 -53.71
N ASN A 1066 -23.22 -14.01 -53.79
CA ASN A 1066 -21.93 -14.67 -53.87
C ASN A 1066 -22.02 -15.93 -54.75
N LEU A 1067 -20.92 -16.28 -55.39
CA LEU A 1067 -20.79 -17.51 -56.17
C LEU A 1067 -19.35 -18.01 -56.12
N GLU A 1068 -19.18 -19.33 -56.27
CA GLU A 1068 -17.89 -20.02 -56.33
C GLU A 1068 -17.88 -21.01 -57.49
N VAL A 1069 -16.74 -21.20 -58.16
CA VAL A 1069 -16.66 -22.05 -59.37
C VAL A 1069 -15.57 -23.10 -59.20
N GLN A 1070 -15.94 -24.38 -59.32
CA GLN A 1070 -15.01 -25.50 -59.23
C GLN A 1070 -15.27 -26.49 -60.38
N GLY A 1071 -14.29 -26.60 -61.29
CA GLY A 1071 -14.41 -27.39 -62.50
C GLY A 1071 -15.61 -26.93 -63.35
N ASN A 1072 -16.55 -27.84 -63.61
CA ASN A 1072 -17.75 -27.57 -64.41
C ASN A 1072 -18.96 -27.08 -63.57
N TYR A 1073 -18.80 -26.88 -62.27
CA TYR A 1073 -19.88 -26.50 -61.35
C TYR A 1073 -19.73 -25.07 -60.85
N ALA A 1074 -20.84 -24.33 -60.79
CA ALA A 1074 -20.94 -23.04 -60.12
C ALA A 1074 -21.90 -23.19 -58.93
N TYR A 1075 -21.39 -22.92 -57.74
CA TYR A 1075 -22.14 -22.89 -56.49
C TYR A 1075 -22.56 -21.45 -56.22
N VAL A 1076 -23.83 -21.21 -55.89
CA VAL A 1076 -24.37 -19.86 -55.69
C VAL A 1076 -25.08 -19.77 -54.35
N THR A 1077 -24.93 -18.65 -53.66
CA THR A 1077 -25.79 -18.32 -52.52
C THR A 1077 -27.07 -17.70 -53.06
N ALA A 1078 -28.19 -18.39 -52.93
CA ALA A 1078 -29.50 -17.95 -53.41
C ALA A 1078 -30.42 -17.64 -52.22
N GLY A 1079 -30.72 -16.36 -51.98
CA GLY A 1079 -31.73 -15.97 -51.01
C GLY A 1079 -33.13 -16.19 -51.57
N VAL A 1080 -33.87 -17.14 -51.01
CA VAL A 1080 -35.31 -17.27 -51.26
C VAL A 1080 -36.02 -16.14 -50.53
N GLU A 1081 -36.72 -15.28 -51.27
CA GLU A 1081 -37.73 -14.40 -50.65
C GLU A 1081 -38.93 -15.28 -50.29
N ASP A 1082 -39.21 -15.41 -48.99
CA ASP A 1082 -40.45 -16.01 -48.49
C ASP A 1082 -41.60 -15.04 -48.86
N PRO A 1083 -42.69 -15.51 -49.50
CA PRO A 1083 -43.69 -14.65 -50.14
C PRO A 1083 -44.66 -13.92 -49.20
#